data_AF-A0A6H9WIY0-F1
#
_entry.id   AF-A0A6H9WIY0-F1
#
_cell.length_a   1.000
_cell.length_b   1.000
_cell.length_c   1.000
_cell.angle_alpha   90.00
_cell.angle_beta   90.00
_cell.angle_gamma   90.00
#
_symmetry.space_group_name_H-M   'P 1'
#
loop_
_entity.id
_entity.type
_entity.pdbx_description
1 polymer ?
#
loop_
_entity_poly.entity_id
_entity_poly.type
_entity_poly.pdbx_seq_one_letter_code
_entity_poly.pdbx_strand_id
1 'polypeptide(L)'
;MHAERRGRSAGQSSAPLRPAPAAAPVRRLGAIGGILLSGALLFTATAPAAHATATSPAASATADVTTASAVTPAGRDKATTQPTRVSASDVQLSIDHPPRALDAHSPLSITATVTNNGDEPLVSAMVEFYLGNRLMTTTTQVRDWYDTASATGPSNRATKVGGRPMQTIEPGTSATVTFDADADRLPTWQFADDKGVLGYAVRLTSNSSDSVWQQSTLAWNVAQSDVRPLNVIVPITAPVAAGRFYTAEQLAQLTGADGELTTQIDALDSLNVQLAVDPKILASIALLGTSAPADALAWKQRLDAFPEIMPLIWSDADVQALSAAGVSQIGDDLLGGGVAGSTDQPLVLAQAPGDLSASGLSVVSGQRPLIISTDRLQDTSADVSLRRLQGTPVIGANHNLIDALHDSLESDGAQQQRDLDRITAMATTLGLATQDFSTVTTVLPRGWSQQAKQAGDALRSVAGSGVRFQPGVQITPHHDAQNGGDTGDQSDGHDAPQTDLDTSSQTAEQDDLSPLGELAQAASSVDRLASVSADPQSVHSTFLQQTASLCGAGWTRNDTWRQAVTAQAAESAAQLDAVAITSTTNLTLVSGSSQIPVAVRNDTGQPVTVQVHISPSTGRVTTKSPVSLTIDPHSAATAQVPVRAIANGSVVLNIGITNDHGDPIGETVSRPMDVQAQWEGIGLGIVGAAVTLLFGFGLVRSLIRRRHRLSADGEPPAEHPDHTTETPTR
;
A
#
# COMPACT_ATOMS: atom_id res chain seq x y z
N MET A 1 20.92 -56.22 -7.97
CA MET A 1 21.32 -57.25 -6.98
C MET A 1 20.25 -57.24 -5.89
N HIS A 2 19.51 -58.35 -5.76
CA HIS A 2 18.34 -58.65 -4.89
C HIS A 2 17.05 -57.80 -5.08
N ALA A 3 15.97 -58.29 -5.71
CA ALA A 3 15.03 -59.42 -5.43
C ALA A 3 13.85 -58.97 -4.53
N GLU A 4 12.63 -58.75 -5.04
CA GLU A 4 11.53 -59.67 -5.45
C GLU A 4 10.49 -59.97 -4.36
N ARG A 5 9.21 -59.58 -4.59
CA ARG A 5 7.93 -60.28 -4.29
C ARG A 5 6.76 -59.31 -4.49
N ARG A 6 5.98 -59.35 -5.59
CA ARG A 6 4.80 -60.19 -5.93
C ARG A 6 3.67 -60.25 -4.90
N GLY A 7 2.48 -59.81 -5.31
CA GLY A 7 1.16 -60.17 -4.76
C GLY A 7 -0.01 -59.54 -5.53
N ARG A 8 -0.66 -60.34 -6.40
CA ARG A 8 -1.89 -60.07 -7.18
C ARG A 8 -3.13 -60.61 -6.44
N SER A 9 -4.31 -59.98 -6.62
CA SER A 9 -5.67 -60.59 -6.81
C SER A 9 -6.69 -59.43 -6.94
N ALA A 10 -7.41 -59.19 -8.06
CA ALA A 10 -8.66 -59.82 -8.55
C ALA A 10 -9.77 -59.92 -7.47
N GLY A 11 -11.03 -59.48 -7.64
CA GLY A 11 -11.81 -58.92 -8.76
C GLY A 11 -13.28 -58.66 -8.33
N GLN A 12 -14.18 -58.46 -9.32
CA GLN A 12 -15.68 -58.29 -9.28
C GLN A 12 -16.17 -56.84 -9.12
N SER A 13 -16.72 -56.16 -10.13
CA SER A 13 -17.91 -56.40 -11.00
C SER A 13 -19.25 -56.39 -10.25
N SER A 14 -20.02 -55.30 -10.38
CA SER A 14 -21.50 -55.27 -10.42
C SER A 14 -22.03 -53.84 -10.66
N ALA A 15 -22.47 -53.57 -11.89
CA ALA A 15 -23.65 -52.73 -12.16
C ALA A 15 -24.87 -53.68 -12.27
N PRO A 16 -26.16 -53.26 -12.36
CA PRO A 16 -26.69 -51.92 -12.69
C PRO A 16 -27.92 -51.51 -11.82
N LEU A 17 -28.52 -50.34 -12.07
CA LEU A 17 -29.99 -50.17 -12.14
C LEU A 17 -30.37 -48.73 -12.53
N ARG A 18 -31.12 -48.62 -13.64
CA ARG A 18 -31.96 -47.49 -14.04
C ARG A 18 -33.40 -47.82 -13.59
N PRO A 19 -34.24 -46.81 -13.28
CA PRO A 19 -35.34 -46.51 -14.20
C PRO A 19 -35.65 -45.00 -14.34
N ALA A 20 -36.41 -44.67 -15.39
CA ALA A 20 -36.91 -43.34 -15.79
C ALA A 20 -38.37 -43.10 -15.26
N PRO A 21 -39.19 -42.16 -15.81
CA PRO A 21 -39.19 -40.69 -15.71
C PRO A 21 -40.53 -40.11 -15.14
N ALA A 22 -40.75 -38.78 -15.24
CA ALA A 22 -41.95 -37.94 -14.94
C ALA A 22 -41.90 -37.18 -13.59
N ALA A 23 -42.36 -35.94 -13.39
CA ALA A 23 -43.32 -35.08 -14.11
C ALA A 23 -43.09 -33.58 -13.78
N ALA A 24 -43.59 -32.68 -14.63
CA ALA A 24 -43.85 -31.26 -14.29
C ALA A 24 -45.07 -31.13 -13.35
N PRO A 25 -45.25 -29.99 -12.63
CA PRO A 25 -46.21 -28.98 -13.12
C PRO A 25 -45.96 -27.50 -12.72
N VAL A 26 -46.38 -26.62 -13.65
CA VAL A 26 -47.27 -25.44 -13.48
C VAL A 26 -46.77 -24.13 -12.84
N ARG A 27 -46.77 -23.10 -13.72
CA ARG A 27 -46.89 -21.65 -13.50
C ARG A 27 -48.00 -21.25 -12.52
N ARG A 28 -47.76 -20.21 -11.71
CA ARG A 28 -48.79 -19.19 -11.40
C ARG A 28 -48.24 -17.78 -11.57
N LEU A 29 -49.00 -17.01 -12.35
CA LEU A 29 -48.93 -15.57 -12.51
C LEU A 29 -49.22 -14.86 -11.18
N GLY A 30 -48.54 -13.74 -10.96
CA GLY A 30 -48.97 -12.64 -10.10
C GLY A 30 -48.44 -11.34 -10.68
N ALA A 31 -49.24 -10.70 -11.54
CA ALA A 31 -49.05 -9.34 -12.02
C ALA A 31 -49.72 -8.35 -11.05
N ILE A 32 -49.14 -7.16 -10.91
CA ILE A 32 -49.70 -5.80 -10.67
C ILE A 32 -48.45 -4.91 -10.43
N GLY A 33 -48.01 -4.08 -11.39
CA GLY A 33 -48.46 -2.70 -11.61
C GLY A 33 -47.61 -1.76 -10.72
N GLY A 34 -46.63 -0.98 -11.21
CA GLY A 34 -46.68 -0.01 -12.30
C GLY A 34 -46.60 1.41 -11.73
N ILE A 35 -45.55 2.18 -12.10
CA ILE A 35 -45.43 3.64 -12.37
C ILE A 35 -43.90 3.90 -12.49
N LEU A 36 -43.30 3.91 -13.70
CA LEU A 36 -43.13 5.02 -14.65
C LEU A 36 -42.48 6.29 -14.07
N LEU A 37 -41.20 6.51 -14.42
CA LEU A 37 -40.75 7.82 -14.89
C LEU A 37 -39.68 7.65 -15.99
N SER A 38 -39.97 8.21 -17.15
CA SER A 38 -39.18 8.16 -18.37
C SER A 38 -38.07 9.21 -18.39
N GLY A 39 -36.90 8.85 -18.92
CA GLY A 39 -35.83 9.79 -19.29
C GLY A 39 -35.07 9.23 -20.49
N ALA A 40 -35.40 9.73 -21.68
CA ALA A 40 -34.84 9.34 -22.96
C ALA A 40 -33.46 9.97 -23.19
N LEU A 41 -32.50 9.21 -23.72
CA LEU A 41 -31.32 9.75 -24.41
C LEU A 41 -30.96 8.84 -25.59
N LEU A 42 -30.85 9.48 -26.75
CA LEU A 42 -30.76 8.89 -28.08
C LEU A 42 -29.40 8.22 -28.34
N PHE A 43 -29.45 7.03 -28.93
CA PHE A 43 -28.35 6.39 -29.63
C PHE A 43 -28.31 6.88 -31.08
N THR A 44 -27.15 7.35 -31.53
CA THR A 44 -26.79 7.37 -32.95
C THR A 44 -25.41 6.76 -33.12
N ALA A 45 -25.38 5.56 -33.68
CA ALA A 45 -24.22 4.90 -34.23
C ALA A 45 -23.96 5.42 -35.64
N THR A 46 -22.70 5.72 -35.98
CA THR A 46 -22.23 5.64 -37.38
C THR A 46 -20.75 5.23 -37.39
N ALA A 47 -20.45 4.25 -38.24
CA ALA A 47 -19.11 3.73 -38.54
C ALA A 47 -18.68 4.24 -39.96
N PRO A 48 -17.49 3.88 -40.50
CA PRO A 48 -16.56 4.83 -41.11
C PRO A 48 -16.55 4.83 -42.65
N ALA A 49 -15.93 5.84 -43.26
CA ALA A 49 -15.55 5.81 -44.67
C ALA A 49 -14.32 6.68 -44.98
N ALA A 50 -13.55 6.22 -45.95
CA ALA A 50 -12.17 6.57 -46.27
C ALA A 50 -12.01 7.65 -47.37
N HIS A 51 -10.78 8.18 -47.46
CA HIS A 51 -10.07 8.74 -48.63
C HIS A 51 -10.67 9.95 -49.37
N ALA A 52 -9.92 11.07 -49.41
CA ALA A 52 -9.22 11.55 -50.61
C ALA A 52 -8.75 13.02 -50.48
N THR A 53 -7.47 13.23 -50.83
CA THR A 53 -6.83 14.40 -51.48
C THR A 53 -7.64 15.69 -51.69
N ALA A 54 -7.03 16.85 -51.36
CA ALA A 54 -6.69 17.92 -52.31
C ALA A 54 -6.46 19.29 -51.62
N THR A 55 -5.23 19.80 -51.80
CA THR A 55 -4.90 21.19 -52.19
C THR A 55 -5.28 22.39 -51.28
N SER A 56 -4.22 23.05 -50.80
CA SER A 56 -4.14 24.50 -50.45
C SER A 56 -4.68 25.42 -51.59
N PRO A 57 -4.91 26.75 -51.44
CA PRO A 57 -4.13 27.70 -50.62
C PRO A 57 -4.90 28.91 -50.02
N ALA A 58 -4.14 29.82 -49.37
CA ALA A 58 -4.32 31.28 -49.17
C ALA A 58 -4.12 31.67 -47.69
N ALA A 59 -2.97 32.22 -47.28
CA ALA A 59 -2.47 33.58 -47.51
C ALA A 59 -3.27 34.67 -46.78
N SER A 60 -2.67 35.21 -45.70
CA SER A 60 -2.96 36.53 -45.15
C SER A 60 -1.65 37.26 -44.88
N ALA A 61 -1.52 38.43 -45.51
CA ALA A 61 -0.39 39.32 -45.53
C ALA A 61 -0.55 40.45 -44.50
N THR A 62 0.58 40.97 -44.00
CA THR A 62 0.88 42.38 -43.59
C THR A 62 2.29 42.36 -42.98
N ALA A 63 3.22 43.29 -43.20
CA ALA A 63 3.36 44.44 -44.09
C ALA A 63 4.86 44.79 -44.11
N ASP A 64 5.36 45.19 -45.29
CA ASP A 64 6.73 45.64 -45.53
C ASP A 64 7.04 47.01 -44.89
N VAL A 65 8.27 47.17 -44.39
CA VAL A 65 8.97 48.45 -44.36
C VAL A 65 10.15 48.38 -45.33
N THR A 66 10.02 49.17 -46.39
CA THR A 66 10.97 49.34 -47.48
C THR A 66 12.15 50.22 -47.05
N THR A 67 13.37 49.71 -47.18
CA THR A 67 14.55 50.55 -47.47
C THR A 67 15.23 50.02 -48.72
N ALA A 68 15.17 50.84 -49.77
CA ALA A 68 15.77 50.57 -51.06
C ALA A 68 17.30 50.69 -50.98
N SER A 69 18.01 49.76 -51.61
CA SER A 69 19.38 49.97 -52.08
C SER A 69 19.62 49.25 -53.41
N ALA A 70 19.91 50.09 -54.41
CA ALA A 70 20.68 49.86 -55.63
C ALA A 70 20.50 48.56 -56.44
N VAL A 71 19.85 48.69 -57.60
CA VAL A 71 19.98 47.77 -58.73
C VAL A 71 21.41 47.83 -59.28
N THR A 72 22.13 46.71 -59.16
CA THR A 72 23.37 46.41 -59.91
C THR A 72 23.04 45.28 -60.90
N PRO A 73 23.49 45.32 -62.17
CA PRO A 73 23.01 44.41 -63.20
C PRO A 73 23.54 42.99 -63.00
N ALA A 74 22.67 42.03 -63.30
CA ALA A 74 22.87 40.59 -63.45
C ALA A 74 24.33 40.09 -63.45
N GLY A 75 24.81 39.72 -62.26
CA GLY A 75 25.84 38.70 -62.10
C GLY A 75 25.15 37.33 -62.01
N ARG A 76 25.65 36.33 -62.74
CA ARG A 76 25.26 34.93 -62.51
C ARG A 76 25.79 34.53 -61.13
N ASP A 77 25.03 34.77 -60.08
CA ASP A 77 25.25 34.08 -58.82
C ASP A 77 24.75 32.65 -59.00
N LYS A 78 25.73 31.78 -59.24
CA LYS A 78 25.62 30.34 -59.07
C LYS A 78 25.12 30.13 -57.65
N ALA A 79 23.82 29.89 -57.48
CA ALA A 79 23.29 29.39 -56.23
C ALA A 79 24.10 28.13 -55.91
N THR A 80 25.04 28.25 -54.98
CA THR A 80 25.78 27.12 -54.48
C THR A 80 24.76 26.36 -53.65
N THR A 81 24.08 25.40 -54.26
CA THR A 81 23.32 24.39 -53.51
C THR A 81 24.28 23.85 -52.46
N GLN A 82 24.00 24.14 -51.19
CA GLN A 82 24.71 23.52 -50.09
C GLN A 82 24.58 22.00 -50.30
N PRO A 83 25.68 21.23 -50.31
CA PRO A 83 25.58 19.80 -50.53
C PRO A 83 24.61 19.23 -49.51
N THR A 84 23.61 18.46 -49.97
CA THR A 84 22.68 17.76 -49.10
C THR A 84 23.50 16.90 -48.14
N ARG A 85 23.39 17.19 -46.84
CA ARG A 85 24.14 16.50 -45.78
C ARG A 85 23.22 15.44 -45.18
N VAL A 86 23.76 14.27 -44.84
CA VAL A 86 23.05 13.26 -44.05
C VAL A 86 23.00 13.74 -42.60
N SER A 87 21.81 13.83 -42.01
CA SER A 87 21.65 14.23 -40.61
C SER A 87 22.26 13.17 -39.69
N ALA A 88 22.83 13.57 -38.55
CA ALA A 88 23.35 12.61 -37.55
C ALA A 88 22.26 11.65 -37.04
N SER A 89 21.00 12.08 -36.98
CA SER A 89 19.85 11.25 -36.62
C SER A 89 19.57 10.13 -37.61
N ASP A 90 19.98 10.31 -38.88
CA ASP A 90 19.72 9.36 -39.96
C ASP A 90 20.85 8.34 -40.08
N VAL A 91 21.87 8.43 -39.22
CA VAL A 91 22.99 7.48 -39.20
C VAL A 91 22.95 6.69 -37.90
N GLN A 92 22.77 5.38 -38.02
CA GLN A 92 22.79 4.47 -36.89
C GLN A 92 24.18 3.84 -36.76
N LEU A 93 24.82 4.05 -35.61
CA LEU A 93 26.12 3.46 -35.27
C LEU A 93 25.92 2.46 -34.11
N SER A 94 26.22 1.19 -34.36
CA SER A 94 26.21 0.14 -33.33
C SER A 94 27.59 -0.49 -33.15
N ILE A 95 27.79 -1.12 -32.00
CA ILE A 95 29.00 -1.85 -31.64
C ILE A 95 28.59 -3.30 -31.43
N ASP A 96 29.15 -4.19 -32.23
CA ASP A 96 28.86 -5.62 -32.20
C ASP A 96 30.05 -6.39 -31.60
N HIS A 97 29.76 -7.32 -30.69
CA HIS A 97 30.70 -8.30 -30.11
C HIS A 97 31.87 -7.74 -29.26
N PRO A 98 31.67 -6.82 -28.30
CA PRO A 98 32.72 -6.51 -27.34
C PRO A 98 33.01 -7.72 -26.43
N PRO A 99 34.27 -7.94 -26.01
CA PRO A 99 34.55 -8.90 -24.93
C PRO A 99 33.86 -8.44 -23.65
N ARG A 100 33.17 -9.36 -22.97
CA ARG A 100 32.40 -9.06 -21.75
C ARG A 100 33.27 -8.59 -20.59
N ALA A 101 34.47 -9.15 -20.51
CA ALA A 101 35.51 -8.74 -19.61
C ALA A 101 36.82 -8.68 -20.38
N LEU A 102 37.67 -7.74 -20.02
CA LEU A 102 39.00 -7.56 -20.54
C LEU A 102 39.98 -7.55 -19.37
N ASP A 103 41.18 -8.07 -19.58
CA ASP A 103 42.27 -7.98 -18.62
C ASP A 103 43.52 -7.40 -19.28
N ALA A 104 44.56 -7.16 -18.49
CA ALA A 104 45.82 -6.58 -18.95
C ALA A 104 46.58 -7.43 -19.99
N HIS A 105 46.11 -8.65 -20.29
CA HIS A 105 46.78 -9.59 -21.20
C HIS A 105 45.92 -10.01 -22.39
N SER A 106 44.62 -9.70 -22.34
CA SER A 106 43.65 -10.07 -23.36
C SER A 106 43.67 -9.07 -24.51
N PRO A 107 43.75 -9.53 -25.77
CA PRO A 107 43.59 -8.64 -26.92
C PRO A 107 42.15 -8.12 -27.00
N LEU A 108 41.99 -6.92 -27.56
CA LEU A 108 40.70 -6.30 -27.80
C LEU A 108 40.33 -6.41 -29.28
N SER A 109 39.15 -6.95 -29.57
CA SER A 109 38.53 -6.94 -30.89
C SER A 109 37.12 -6.36 -30.76
N ILE A 110 36.85 -5.25 -31.46
CA ILE A 110 35.53 -4.61 -31.50
C ILE A 110 35.12 -4.42 -32.95
N THR A 111 33.88 -4.78 -33.28
CA THR A 111 33.29 -4.48 -34.59
C THR A 111 32.30 -3.34 -34.45
N ALA A 112 32.42 -2.32 -35.29
CA ALA A 112 31.46 -1.23 -35.39
C ALA A 112 30.69 -1.35 -36.69
N THR A 113 29.37 -1.21 -36.61
CA THR A 113 28.45 -1.26 -37.75
C THR A 113 27.82 0.12 -37.94
N VAL A 114 27.94 0.66 -39.15
CA VAL A 114 27.36 1.95 -39.53
C VAL A 114 26.27 1.69 -40.56
N THR A 115 25.05 2.11 -40.25
CA THR A 115 23.90 2.05 -41.15
C THR A 115 23.47 3.46 -41.55
N ASN A 116 23.37 3.70 -42.85
CA ASN A 116 22.87 4.96 -43.39
C ASN A 116 21.37 4.84 -43.64
N ASN A 117 20.54 5.42 -42.79
CA ASN A 117 19.09 5.49 -42.95
C ASN A 117 18.63 6.76 -43.68
N GLY A 118 19.57 7.64 -44.07
CA GLY A 118 19.27 8.85 -44.84
C GLY A 118 19.16 8.57 -46.34
N ASP A 119 18.75 9.59 -47.09
CA ASP A 119 18.53 9.52 -48.54
C ASP A 119 19.77 9.85 -49.39
N GLU A 120 20.87 10.27 -48.75
CA GLU A 120 22.12 10.68 -49.41
C GLU A 120 23.29 9.78 -48.98
N PRO A 121 24.29 9.55 -49.84
CA PRO A 121 25.41 8.68 -49.50
C PRO A 121 26.35 9.28 -48.44
N LEU A 122 26.78 8.45 -47.49
CA LEU A 122 27.85 8.80 -46.53
C LEU A 122 29.20 8.60 -47.21
N VAL A 123 29.87 9.70 -47.56
CA VAL A 123 31.17 9.69 -48.25
C VAL A 123 32.31 10.04 -47.31
N SER A 124 33.49 9.48 -47.57
CA SER A 124 34.70 9.71 -46.76
C SER A 124 34.48 9.46 -45.25
N ALA A 125 33.68 8.45 -44.93
CA ALA A 125 33.41 8.06 -43.55
C ALA A 125 34.68 7.51 -42.88
N MET A 126 34.95 7.95 -41.67
CA MET A 126 36.05 7.50 -40.82
C MET A 126 35.49 7.12 -39.46
N VAL A 127 35.70 5.88 -39.06
CA VAL A 127 35.33 5.37 -37.75
C VAL A 127 36.55 5.38 -36.86
N GLU A 128 36.43 5.97 -35.68
CA GLU A 128 37.51 6.16 -34.72
C GLU A 128 37.17 5.46 -33.41
N PHE A 129 38.12 4.70 -32.87
CA PHE A 129 37.95 3.98 -31.62
C PHE A 129 38.65 4.72 -30.47
N TYR A 130 37.94 4.83 -29.35
CA TYR A 130 38.33 5.53 -28.14
C TYR A 130 38.22 4.62 -26.92
N LEU A 131 39.19 4.70 -26.03
CA LEU A 131 39.20 3.98 -24.76
C LEU A 131 39.24 4.96 -23.59
N GLY A 132 38.46 4.70 -22.55
CA GLY A 132 38.37 5.53 -21.36
C GLY A 132 39.73 5.72 -20.69
N ASN A 133 39.99 6.92 -20.18
CA ASN A 133 41.25 7.27 -19.52
C ASN A 133 41.23 7.03 -18.00
N ARG A 134 40.17 6.41 -17.47
CA ARG A 134 40.02 5.99 -16.08
C ARG A 134 39.12 4.77 -15.96
N LEU A 135 39.31 3.97 -14.92
CA LEU A 135 38.31 3.00 -14.49
C LEU A 135 37.19 3.71 -13.72
N MET A 136 35.96 3.28 -14.00
CA MET A 136 34.78 3.68 -13.27
C MET A 136 34.54 2.69 -12.14
N THR A 137 34.48 3.20 -10.92
CA THR A 137 34.29 2.40 -9.70
C THR A 137 32.97 2.73 -9.00
N THR A 138 32.24 3.73 -9.50
CA THR A 138 30.94 4.16 -8.96
C THR A 138 29.87 4.23 -10.04
N THR A 139 28.62 4.03 -9.65
CA THR A 139 27.45 4.11 -10.56
C THR A 139 27.28 5.51 -11.13
N THR A 140 27.56 6.56 -10.35
CA THR A 140 27.56 7.95 -10.83
C THR A 140 28.56 8.16 -11.96
N GLN A 141 29.75 7.55 -11.88
CA GLN A 141 30.73 7.66 -12.96
C GLN A 141 30.28 6.94 -14.23
N VAL A 142 29.60 5.80 -14.09
CA VAL A 142 28.99 5.06 -15.22
C VAL A 142 27.85 5.87 -15.83
N ARG A 143 26.95 6.43 -15.02
CA ARG A 143 25.88 7.34 -15.48
C ARG A 143 26.47 8.48 -16.28
N ASP A 144 27.42 9.22 -15.70
CA ASP A 144 28.03 10.39 -16.36
C ASP A 144 28.75 10.03 -17.68
N TRP A 145 29.20 8.79 -17.84
CA TRP A 145 29.78 8.29 -19.10
C TRP A 145 28.72 8.14 -20.20
N TYR A 146 27.58 7.54 -19.88
CA TYR A 146 26.47 7.33 -20.82
C TYR A 146 25.67 8.61 -21.09
N ASP A 147 25.53 9.49 -20.10
CA ASP A 147 24.79 10.75 -20.22
C ASP A 147 25.60 11.85 -20.96
N THR A 148 26.84 11.57 -21.35
CA THR A 148 27.65 12.49 -22.14
C THR A 148 27.02 12.68 -23.53
N ALA A 149 26.63 13.91 -23.86
CA ALA A 149 25.90 14.25 -25.07
C ALA A 149 26.51 13.66 -26.34
N SER A 150 25.67 13.01 -27.16
CA SER A 150 26.05 12.33 -28.40
C SER A 150 26.78 13.22 -29.41
N ALA A 151 26.65 14.55 -29.33
CA ALA A 151 27.33 15.49 -30.24
C ALA A 151 28.80 15.76 -29.87
N THR A 152 29.13 15.77 -28.57
CA THR A 152 30.49 16.06 -28.09
C THR A 152 31.27 14.80 -27.73
N GLY A 153 30.57 13.75 -27.31
CA GLY A 153 31.13 12.46 -26.89
C GLY A 153 32.12 12.56 -25.73
N PRO A 154 32.69 11.44 -25.27
CA PRO A 154 33.56 11.38 -24.09
C PRO A 154 35.00 11.85 -24.39
N SER A 155 35.19 12.81 -25.30
CA SER A 155 36.51 13.16 -25.86
C SER A 155 37.55 13.66 -24.85
N ASN A 156 37.12 14.24 -23.72
CA ASN A 156 38.00 14.63 -22.59
C ASN A 156 38.22 13.50 -21.56
N ARG A 157 37.44 12.41 -21.65
CA ARG A 157 37.45 11.25 -20.76
C ARG A 157 37.95 9.97 -21.46
N ALA A 158 38.39 10.09 -22.70
CA ALA A 158 38.83 8.95 -23.51
C ALA A 158 40.01 9.31 -24.42
N THR A 159 40.87 8.34 -24.68
CA THR A 159 42.04 8.44 -25.55
C THR A 159 41.75 7.73 -26.88
N LYS A 160 42.05 8.38 -28.01
CA LYS A 160 41.93 7.76 -29.33
C LYS A 160 42.97 6.65 -29.48
N VAL A 161 42.51 5.43 -29.72
CA VAL A 161 43.37 4.25 -29.95
C VAL A 161 43.68 4.11 -31.44
N GLY A 162 42.69 4.35 -32.32
CA GLY A 162 42.86 4.18 -33.75
C GLY A 162 41.72 4.72 -34.59
N GLY A 163 41.88 4.70 -35.91
CA GLY A 163 40.84 5.08 -36.87
C GLY A 163 40.94 4.24 -38.14
N ARG A 164 39.78 3.96 -38.76
CA ARG A 164 39.64 3.15 -39.96
C ARG A 164 38.73 3.86 -40.96
N PRO A 165 39.20 4.10 -42.21
CA PRO A 165 38.34 4.66 -43.24
C PRO A 165 37.33 3.61 -43.71
N MET A 166 36.13 4.06 -44.06
CA MET A 166 35.10 3.25 -44.67
C MET A 166 34.94 3.63 -46.15
N GLN A 167 34.47 2.67 -46.94
CA GLN A 167 33.96 2.98 -48.27
C GLN A 167 32.66 3.78 -48.17
N THR A 168 32.24 4.39 -49.27
CA THR A 168 30.95 5.09 -49.33
C THR A 168 29.82 4.15 -48.91
N ILE A 169 28.97 4.61 -47.99
CA ILE A 169 27.79 3.87 -47.51
C ILE A 169 26.57 4.49 -48.18
N GLU A 170 25.97 3.73 -49.10
CA GLU A 170 24.80 4.17 -49.85
C GLU A 170 23.55 4.23 -48.95
N PRO A 171 22.55 5.05 -49.31
CA PRO A 171 21.25 5.10 -48.63
C PRO A 171 20.65 3.71 -48.38
N GLY A 172 20.17 3.46 -47.16
CA GLY A 172 19.57 2.20 -46.74
C GLY A 172 20.52 1.02 -46.57
N THR A 173 21.84 1.24 -46.62
CA THR A 173 22.85 0.17 -46.49
C THR A 173 23.66 0.26 -45.19
N SER A 174 24.24 -0.86 -44.79
CA SER A 174 25.14 -0.96 -43.64
C SER A 174 26.54 -1.39 -44.07
N ALA A 175 27.55 -0.88 -43.38
CA ALA A 175 28.94 -1.31 -43.53
C ALA A 175 29.57 -1.52 -42.15
N THR A 176 30.51 -2.45 -42.06
CA THR A 176 31.16 -2.85 -40.80
C THR A 176 32.65 -2.59 -40.85
N VAL A 177 33.24 -2.31 -39.69
CA VAL A 177 34.69 -2.16 -39.52
C VAL A 177 35.15 -2.76 -38.19
N THR A 178 36.28 -3.46 -38.22
CA THR A 178 36.83 -4.13 -37.03
C THR A 178 38.09 -3.42 -36.54
N PHE A 179 38.19 -3.27 -35.22
CA PHE A 179 39.32 -2.74 -34.49
C PHE A 179 39.95 -3.85 -33.65
N ASP A 180 41.11 -4.32 -34.10
CA ASP A 180 41.94 -5.26 -33.36
C ASP A 180 43.14 -4.53 -32.73
N ALA A 181 43.36 -4.74 -31.43
CA ALA A 181 44.48 -4.21 -30.69
C ALA A 181 45.02 -5.24 -29.69
N ASP A 182 46.32 -5.51 -29.77
CA ASP A 182 47.04 -6.31 -28.77
C ASP A 182 47.04 -5.58 -27.42
N ALA A 183 47.04 -6.35 -26.32
CA ALA A 183 46.90 -5.82 -24.97
C ALA A 183 47.98 -4.79 -24.60
N ASP A 184 49.21 -4.98 -25.07
CA ASP A 184 50.36 -4.10 -24.83
C ASP A 184 50.26 -2.74 -25.56
N ARG A 185 49.33 -2.61 -26.51
CA ARG A 185 49.09 -1.38 -27.27
C ARG A 185 47.91 -0.56 -26.77
N LEU A 186 47.14 -1.09 -25.82
CA LEU A 186 46.02 -0.38 -25.21
C LEU A 186 46.55 0.62 -24.16
N PRO A 187 45.97 1.82 -24.06
CA PRO A 187 46.35 2.81 -23.05
C PRO A 187 45.83 2.47 -21.64
N THR A 188 46.04 1.23 -21.20
CA THR A 188 45.49 0.63 -19.98
C THR A 188 46.55 0.22 -18.95
N TRP A 189 47.84 0.47 -19.23
CA TRP A 189 48.95 0.13 -18.33
C TRP A 189 48.79 0.70 -16.91
N GLN A 190 48.10 1.84 -16.77
CA GLN A 190 47.81 2.48 -15.49
C GLN A 190 46.75 1.76 -14.65
N PHE A 191 46.07 0.75 -15.21
CA PHE A 191 45.01 -0.04 -14.57
C PHE A 191 45.38 -1.52 -14.42
N ALA A 192 46.65 -1.88 -14.65
CA ALA A 192 47.05 -3.28 -14.82
C ALA A 192 46.63 -4.18 -13.65
N ASP A 193 46.64 -3.65 -12.42
CA ASP A 193 46.29 -4.37 -11.19
C ASP A 193 44.93 -3.95 -10.60
N ASP A 194 44.27 -2.96 -11.20
CA ASP A 194 43.01 -2.41 -10.69
C ASP A 194 41.80 -3.17 -11.27
N LYS A 195 40.69 -3.13 -10.54
CA LYS A 195 39.39 -3.67 -10.98
C LYS A 195 38.36 -2.57 -11.12
N GLY A 196 37.52 -2.66 -12.14
CA GLY A 196 36.43 -1.71 -12.33
C GLY A 196 35.75 -1.86 -13.68
N VAL A 197 35.05 -0.82 -14.09
CA VAL A 197 34.43 -0.74 -15.41
C VAL A 197 35.20 0.23 -16.29
N LEU A 198 35.60 -0.22 -17.48
CA LEU A 198 36.29 0.59 -18.46
C LEU A 198 35.32 1.05 -19.55
N GLY A 199 35.21 2.36 -19.74
CA GLY A 199 34.43 2.94 -20.82
C GLY A 199 35.17 2.82 -22.16
N TYR A 200 34.43 2.63 -23.25
CA TYR A 200 34.97 2.73 -24.59
C TYR A 200 33.92 3.31 -25.54
N ALA A 201 34.36 3.92 -26.63
CA ALA A 201 33.48 4.60 -27.56
C ALA A 201 33.97 4.50 -29.00
N VAL A 202 33.02 4.59 -29.92
CA VAL A 202 33.28 4.70 -31.35
C VAL A 202 32.70 6.03 -31.82
N ARG A 203 33.47 6.77 -32.62
CA ARG A 203 33.03 7.99 -33.30
C ARG A 203 33.04 7.78 -34.80
N LEU A 204 31.93 8.05 -35.46
CA LEU A 204 31.87 8.24 -36.89
C LEU A 204 32.07 9.72 -37.22
N THR A 205 32.97 10.00 -38.16
CA THR A 205 33.15 11.31 -38.77
C THR A 205 33.01 11.18 -40.28
N SER A 206 32.41 12.17 -40.94
CA SER A 206 32.26 12.19 -42.40
C SER A 206 32.28 13.63 -42.90
N ASN A 207 32.64 13.84 -44.17
CA ASN A 207 32.51 15.14 -44.83
C ASN A 207 31.04 15.46 -45.17
N SER A 208 30.17 14.44 -45.23
CA SER A 208 28.76 14.56 -45.59
C SER A 208 27.79 14.31 -44.43
N SER A 209 28.29 14.24 -43.19
CA SER A 209 27.45 14.15 -41.98
C SER A 209 28.12 14.79 -40.77
N ASP A 210 27.34 15.07 -39.73
CA ASP A 210 27.86 15.46 -38.43
C ASP A 210 28.48 14.24 -37.71
N SER A 211 29.23 14.49 -36.64
CA SER A 211 29.84 13.39 -35.88
C SER A 211 28.79 12.62 -35.09
N VAL A 212 28.83 11.30 -35.19
CA VAL A 212 27.95 10.40 -34.43
C VAL A 212 28.79 9.58 -33.46
N TRP A 213 28.40 9.58 -32.19
CA TRP A 213 29.06 8.83 -31.14
C TRP A 213 28.21 7.65 -30.67
N GLN A 214 28.88 6.54 -30.39
CA GLN A 214 28.33 5.40 -29.66
C GLN A 214 29.28 5.04 -28.53
N GLN A 215 28.79 5.07 -27.30
CA GLN A 215 29.54 4.67 -26.11
C GLN A 215 29.04 3.33 -25.57
N SER A 216 29.93 2.57 -24.95
CA SER A 216 29.60 1.39 -24.15
C SER A 216 30.68 1.19 -23.07
N THR A 217 30.62 0.08 -22.36
CA THR A 217 31.47 -0.24 -21.20
C THR A 217 31.80 -1.73 -21.15
N LEU A 218 32.92 -2.08 -20.53
CA LEU A 218 33.31 -3.46 -20.27
C LEU A 218 33.88 -3.60 -18.86
N ALA A 219 33.82 -4.81 -18.30
CA ALA A 219 34.46 -5.08 -17.01
C ALA A 219 35.97 -5.27 -17.19
N TRP A 220 36.80 -4.62 -16.38
CA TRP A 220 38.26 -4.64 -16.47
C TRP A 220 38.88 -5.37 -15.27
N ASN A 221 39.64 -6.44 -15.54
CA ASN A 221 40.22 -7.35 -14.52
C ASN A 221 39.18 -7.92 -13.52
N VAL A 222 37.93 -8.06 -13.96
CA VAL A 222 36.83 -8.56 -13.11
C VAL A 222 36.47 -9.98 -13.52
N ALA A 223 36.65 -10.93 -12.61
CA ALA A 223 36.07 -12.26 -12.73
C ALA A 223 34.64 -12.27 -12.16
N GLN A 224 33.79 -13.21 -12.62
CA GLN A 224 32.43 -13.35 -12.08
C GLN A 224 32.39 -13.62 -10.57
N SER A 225 33.43 -14.26 -10.02
CA SER A 225 33.56 -14.49 -8.58
C SER A 225 33.82 -13.21 -7.78
N ASP A 226 34.36 -12.17 -8.42
CA ASP A 226 34.66 -10.89 -7.77
C ASP A 226 33.42 -10.03 -7.55
N VAL A 227 32.37 -10.26 -8.35
CA VAL A 227 31.14 -9.45 -8.33
C VAL A 227 30.13 -10.09 -7.38
N ARG A 228 29.73 -9.31 -6.36
CA ARG A 228 28.61 -9.69 -5.49
C ARG A 228 27.31 -9.79 -6.29
N PRO A 229 26.44 -10.76 -5.97
CA PRO A 229 25.18 -10.88 -6.67
C PRO A 229 24.23 -9.71 -6.36
N LEU A 230 23.35 -9.43 -7.31
CA LEU A 230 22.34 -8.39 -7.27
C LEU A 230 21.00 -9.00 -6.83
N ASN A 231 20.44 -8.52 -5.73
CA ASN A 231 19.06 -8.70 -5.37
C ASN A 231 18.20 -7.68 -6.13
N VAL A 232 17.35 -8.20 -7.02
CA VAL A 232 16.37 -7.41 -7.76
C VAL A 232 15.01 -7.66 -7.13
N ILE A 233 14.46 -6.64 -6.48
CA ILE A 233 13.13 -6.68 -5.86
C ILE A 233 12.11 -6.24 -6.91
N VAL A 234 11.14 -7.09 -7.19
CA VAL A 234 10.09 -6.84 -8.17
C VAL A 234 8.74 -6.68 -7.48
N PRO A 235 8.17 -5.47 -7.47
CA PRO A 235 6.81 -5.24 -7.00
C PRO A 235 5.76 -6.00 -7.82
N ILE A 236 4.93 -6.80 -7.17
CA ILE A 236 3.75 -7.45 -7.76
C ILE A 236 2.51 -6.76 -7.21
N THR A 237 1.93 -5.88 -8.01
CA THR A 237 0.78 -5.05 -7.65
C THR A 237 -0.33 -5.17 -8.69
N ALA A 238 -1.55 -4.85 -8.29
CA ALA A 238 -2.71 -4.79 -9.17
C ALA A 238 -3.21 -3.33 -9.26
N PRO A 239 -4.03 -2.99 -10.27
CA PRO A 239 -4.66 -1.68 -10.37
C PRO A 239 -5.39 -1.28 -9.08
N VAL A 240 -5.32 0.01 -8.77
CA VAL A 240 -5.94 0.56 -7.57
C VAL A 240 -7.46 0.35 -7.58
N ALA A 241 -7.99 0.01 -6.40
CA ALA A 241 -9.42 -0.18 -6.19
C ALA A 241 -9.77 0.22 -4.76
N ALA A 242 -10.83 1.03 -4.58
CA ALA A 242 -11.22 1.57 -3.27
C ALA A 242 -11.64 0.49 -2.26
N GLY A 243 -12.21 -0.61 -2.74
CA GLY A 243 -12.66 -1.71 -1.89
C GLY A 243 -11.51 -2.41 -1.17
N ARG A 244 -11.82 -2.98 -0.01
CA ARG A 244 -10.87 -3.75 0.82
C ARG A 244 -10.25 -4.93 0.05
N PHE A 245 -11.05 -5.64 -0.74
CA PHE A 245 -10.65 -6.83 -1.50
C PHE A 245 -11.05 -6.70 -2.96
N TYR A 246 -10.37 -7.43 -3.84
CA TYR A 246 -10.79 -7.63 -5.23
C TYR A 246 -11.93 -8.65 -5.32
N THR A 247 -12.90 -8.42 -6.22
CA THR A 247 -13.98 -9.37 -6.48
C THR A 247 -13.48 -10.57 -7.29
N ALA A 248 -14.30 -11.63 -7.39
CA ALA A 248 -13.99 -12.79 -8.22
C ALA A 248 -13.85 -12.41 -9.70
N GLU A 249 -14.69 -11.50 -10.20
CA GLU A 249 -14.61 -11.01 -11.59
C GLU A 249 -13.34 -10.21 -11.84
N GLN A 250 -12.95 -9.34 -10.90
CA GLN A 250 -11.70 -8.58 -11.00
C GLN A 250 -10.49 -9.52 -11.00
N LEU A 251 -10.46 -10.50 -10.09
CA LEU A 251 -9.38 -11.48 -10.06
C LEU A 251 -9.33 -12.32 -11.33
N ALA A 252 -10.48 -12.73 -11.89
CA ALA A 252 -10.52 -13.46 -13.16
C ALA A 252 -9.95 -12.64 -14.32
N GLN A 253 -10.20 -11.33 -14.36
CA GLN A 253 -9.61 -10.43 -15.36
C GLN A 253 -8.10 -10.26 -15.15
N LEU A 254 -7.67 -10.04 -13.90
CA LEU A 254 -6.26 -9.79 -13.58
C LEU A 254 -5.37 -11.03 -13.76
N THR A 255 -5.92 -12.23 -13.54
CA THR A 255 -5.18 -13.50 -13.59
C THR A 255 -5.50 -14.36 -14.80
N GLY A 256 -6.37 -13.90 -15.71
CA GLY A 256 -6.59 -14.55 -17.00
C GLY A 256 -5.32 -14.61 -17.86
N ALA A 257 -5.39 -15.28 -19.01
CA ALA A 257 -4.22 -15.52 -19.87
C ALA A 257 -3.48 -14.23 -20.28
N ASP A 258 -4.21 -13.16 -20.59
CA ASP A 258 -3.67 -11.83 -20.93
C ASP A 258 -3.82 -10.83 -19.76
N GLY A 259 -4.11 -11.33 -18.55
CA GLY A 259 -4.30 -10.53 -17.36
C GLY A 259 -2.99 -9.89 -16.90
N GLU A 260 -3.07 -8.71 -16.28
CA GLU A 260 -1.89 -7.95 -15.86
C GLU A 260 -1.02 -8.74 -14.87
N LEU A 261 -1.61 -9.40 -13.87
CA LEU A 261 -0.86 -10.19 -12.89
C LEU A 261 -0.23 -11.44 -13.51
N THR A 262 -0.88 -12.04 -14.51
CA THR A 262 -0.30 -13.17 -15.26
C THR A 262 0.89 -12.70 -16.09
N THR A 263 0.74 -11.58 -16.81
CA THR A 263 1.82 -10.99 -17.61
C THR A 263 3.04 -10.62 -16.76
N GLN A 264 2.82 -10.09 -15.55
CA GLN A 264 3.88 -9.81 -14.59
C GLN A 264 4.64 -11.09 -14.21
N ILE A 265 3.94 -12.17 -13.82
CA ILE A 265 4.61 -13.42 -13.43
C ILE A 265 5.27 -14.13 -14.62
N ASP A 266 4.66 -14.09 -15.81
CA ASP A 266 5.24 -14.64 -17.05
C ASP A 266 6.56 -13.95 -17.41
N ALA A 267 6.63 -12.62 -17.23
CA ALA A 267 7.85 -11.87 -17.48
C ALA A 267 9.02 -12.29 -16.58
N LEU A 268 8.72 -12.77 -15.37
CA LEU A 268 9.70 -13.15 -14.36
C LEU A 268 10.05 -14.64 -14.38
N ASP A 269 9.42 -15.43 -15.25
CA ASP A 269 9.70 -16.86 -15.34
C ASP A 269 11.20 -17.12 -15.57
N SER A 270 11.72 -18.14 -14.89
CA SER A 270 13.15 -18.52 -14.85
C SER A 270 14.15 -17.49 -14.26
N LEU A 271 13.71 -16.33 -13.78
CA LEU A 271 14.56 -15.35 -13.13
C LEU A 271 14.64 -15.58 -11.61
N ASN A 272 15.84 -15.47 -11.04
CA ASN A 272 16.07 -15.59 -9.60
C ASN A 272 15.95 -14.23 -8.90
N VAL A 273 14.73 -13.69 -8.84
CA VAL A 273 14.41 -12.37 -8.26
C VAL A 273 13.64 -12.50 -6.95
N GLN A 274 13.64 -11.43 -6.15
CA GLN A 274 12.82 -11.34 -4.94
C GLN A 274 11.50 -10.65 -5.27
N LEU A 275 10.37 -11.22 -4.87
CA LEU A 275 9.06 -10.60 -5.11
C LEU A 275 8.61 -9.80 -3.90
N ALA A 276 8.15 -8.57 -4.13
CA ALA A 276 7.44 -7.78 -3.14
C ALA A 276 5.96 -7.73 -3.53
N VAL A 277 5.10 -8.49 -2.84
CA VAL A 277 3.73 -8.75 -3.28
C VAL A 277 2.73 -7.94 -2.47
N ASP A 278 1.77 -7.30 -3.14
CA ASP A 278 0.64 -6.66 -2.49
C ASP A 278 -0.22 -7.70 -1.73
N PRO A 279 -0.29 -7.62 -0.38
CA PRO A 279 -1.07 -8.56 0.41
C PRO A 279 -2.55 -8.60 0.07
N LYS A 280 -3.11 -7.50 -0.47
CA LYS A 280 -4.52 -7.42 -0.87
C LYS A 280 -4.87 -8.47 -1.91
N ILE A 281 -3.97 -8.77 -2.85
CA ILE A 281 -4.17 -9.79 -3.89
C ILE A 281 -4.34 -11.17 -3.23
N LEU A 282 -3.39 -11.54 -2.37
CA LEU A 282 -3.37 -12.84 -1.69
C LEU A 282 -4.57 -12.98 -0.73
N ALA A 283 -4.88 -11.92 0.01
CA ALA A 283 -6.00 -11.91 0.93
C ALA A 283 -7.35 -11.99 0.19
N SER A 284 -7.48 -11.39 -0.99
CA SER A 284 -8.70 -11.49 -1.82
C SER A 284 -8.90 -12.92 -2.33
N ILE A 285 -7.84 -13.58 -2.79
CA ILE A 285 -7.89 -14.99 -3.20
C ILE A 285 -8.23 -15.89 -2.01
N ALA A 286 -7.60 -15.66 -0.86
CA ALA A 286 -7.83 -16.43 0.36
C ALA A 286 -9.27 -16.28 0.86
N LEU A 287 -9.84 -15.07 0.82
CA LEU A 287 -11.23 -14.79 1.21
C LEU A 287 -12.23 -15.57 0.36
N LEU A 288 -12.01 -15.65 -0.96
CA LEU A 288 -12.89 -16.40 -1.87
C LEU A 288 -12.71 -17.91 -1.74
N GLY A 289 -11.54 -18.38 -1.28
CA GLY A 289 -11.25 -19.79 -1.07
C GLY A 289 -11.52 -20.64 -2.32
N THR A 290 -12.36 -21.65 -2.19
CA THR A 290 -12.73 -22.54 -3.32
C THR A 290 -13.64 -21.87 -4.37
N SER A 291 -14.19 -20.70 -4.07
CA SER A 291 -14.97 -19.89 -5.02
C SER A 291 -14.11 -18.92 -5.82
N ALA A 292 -12.79 -18.86 -5.57
CA ALA A 292 -11.88 -18.06 -6.36
C ALA A 292 -11.82 -18.58 -7.82
N PRO A 293 -11.61 -17.70 -8.81
CA PRO A 293 -11.38 -18.13 -10.20
C PRO A 293 -10.25 -19.15 -10.30
N ALA A 294 -10.41 -20.15 -11.18
CA ALA A 294 -9.40 -21.21 -11.36
C ALA A 294 -8.03 -20.62 -11.76
N ASP A 295 -8.03 -19.60 -12.62
CA ASP A 295 -6.82 -18.90 -13.04
C ASP A 295 -6.14 -18.17 -11.87
N ALA A 296 -6.90 -17.62 -10.93
CA ALA A 296 -6.35 -16.96 -9.75
C ALA A 296 -5.69 -17.94 -8.78
N LEU A 297 -6.27 -19.14 -8.61
CA LEU A 297 -5.67 -20.21 -7.82
C LEU A 297 -4.38 -20.74 -8.49
N ALA A 298 -4.39 -20.90 -9.82
CA ALA A 298 -3.21 -21.30 -10.58
C ALA A 298 -2.12 -20.23 -10.52
N TRP A 299 -2.48 -18.95 -10.63
CA TRP A 299 -1.57 -17.81 -10.47
C TRP A 299 -0.91 -17.81 -9.10
N LYS A 300 -1.69 -18.00 -8.02
CA LYS A 300 -1.14 -18.09 -6.66
C LYS A 300 -0.15 -19.25 -6.53
N GLN A 301 -0.47 -20.41 -7.10
CA GLN A 301 0.43 -21.56 -7.08
C GLN A 301 1.76 -21.28 -7.81
N ARG A 302 1.73 -20.51 -8.91
CA ARG A 302 2.95 -20.08 -9.61
C ARG A 302 3.74 -19.07 -8.79
N LEU A 303 3.06 -18.13 -8.12
CA LEU A 303 3.69 -17.20 -7.20
C LEU A 303 4.42 -17.95 -6.07
N ASP A 304 3.78 -18.95 -5.46
CA ASP A 304 4.36 -19.76 -4.38
C ASP A 304 5.63 -20.55 -4.82
N ALA A 305 5.93 -20.63 -6.12
CA ALA A 305 7.15 -21.27 -6.64
C ALA A 305 8.39 -20.35 -6.63
N PHE A 306 8.22 -19.04 -6.40
CA PHE A 306 9.33 -18.12 -6.26
C PHE A 306 10.04 -18.31 -4.91
N PRO A 307 11.37 -18.23 -4.87
CA PRO A 307 12.16 -18.60 -3.68
C PRO A 307 11.98 -17.65 -2.50
N GLU A 308 11.78 -16.35 -2.77
CA GLU A 308 11.69 -15.31 -1.74
C GLU A 308 10.56 -14.33 -2.08
N ILE A 309 9.59 -14.23 -1.18
CA ILE A 309 8.47 -13.28 -1.25
C ILE A 309 8.44 -12.48 0.03
N MET A 310 8.29 -11.16 -0.10
CA MET A 310 8.03 -10.24 1.00
C MET A 310 6.72 -9.47 0.75
N PRO A 311 6.02 -9.02 1.81
CA PRO A 311 4.82 -8.22 1.66
C PRO A 311 5.18 -6.76 1.31
N LEU A 312 4.43 -6.18 0.38
CA LEU A 312 4.27 -4.74 0.31
C LEU A 312 3.30 -4.27 1.40
N ILE A 313 3.16 -2.95 1.55
CA ILE A 313 2.04 -2.39 2.31
C ILE A 313 0.75 -2.71 1.55
N TRP A 314 -0.33 -3.02 2.26
CA TRP A 314 -1.64 -3.34 1.70
C TRP A 314 -2.05 -2.35 0.59
N SER A 315 -2.40 -2.88 -0.59
CA SER A 315 -2.73 -2.11 -1.79
C SER A 315 -1.60 -1.22 -2.33
N ASP A 316 -0.35 -1.56 -2.00
CA ASP A 316 0.85 -0.76 -2.25
C ASP A 316 0.68 0.71 -1.81
N ALA A 317 0.19 0.87 -0.57
CA ALA A 317 -0.14 2.17 -0.02
C ALA A 317 1.09 3.06 0.13
N ASP A 318 0.93 4.33 -0.27
CA ASP A 318 1.93 5.37 -0.07
C ASP A 318 1.99 5.79 1.41
N VAL A 319 3.21 5.88 1.95
CA VAL A 319 3.42 6.18 3.38
C VAL A 319 3.03 7.62 3.74
N GLN A 320 3.20 8.57 2.82
CA GLN A 320 2.74 9.95 3.04
C GLN A 320 1.22 10.02 3.05
N ALA A 321 0.58 9.33 2.11
CA ALA A 321 -0.87 9.22 2.08
C ALA A 321 -1.43 8.53 3.33
N LEU A 322 -0.78 7.48 3.84
CA LEU A 322 -1.16 6.82 5.10
C LEU A 322 -1.04 7.79 6.29
N SER A 323 0.06 8.54 6.37
CA SER A 323 0.25 9.56 7.39
C SER A 323 -0.83 10.64 7.34
N ALA A 324 -1.15 11.15 6.14
CA ALA A 324 -2.22 12.12 5.92
C ALA A 324 -3.61 11.57 6.29
N ALA A 325 -3.82 10.26 6.15
CA ALA A 325 -5.02 9.55 6.58
C ALA A 325 -5.08 9.26 8.08
N GLY A 326 -4.08 9.70 8.86
CA GLY A 326 -4.02 9.53 10.32
C GLY A 326 -3.45 8.19 10.77
N VAL A 327 -2.87 7.38 9.86
CA VAL A 327 -2.19 6.13 10.22
C VAL A 327 -0.84 6.47 10.86
N SER A 328 -0.61 5.93 12.06
CA SER A 328 0.59 6.22 12.88
C SER A 328 1.63 5.11 12.87
N GLN A 329 1.28 3.91 12.41
CA GLN A 329 2.18 2.75 12.35
C GLN A 329 1.74 1.74 11.29
N ILE A 330 2.70 0.97 10.74
CA ILE A 330 2.42 -0.15 9.84
C ILE A 330 2.41 -1.45 10.66
N GLY A 331 1.20 -1.92 10.99
CA GLY A 331 0.99 -3.20 11.66
C GLY A 331 0.98 -4.40 10.71
N ASP A 332 0.96 -5.61 11.28
CA ASP A 332 0.84 -6.85 10.52
C ASP A 332 -0.47 -6.95 9.70
N ASP A 333 -1.50 -6.21 10.11
CA ASP A 333 -2.77 -6.08 9.41
C ASP A 333 -2.62 -5.41 8.03
N LEU A 334 -1.68 -4.47 7.90
CA LEU A 334 -1.32 -3.85 6.62
C LEU A 334 -0.27 -4.66 5.84
N LEU A 335 0.26 -5.74 6.41
CA LEU A 335 1.26 -6.62 5.77
C LEU A 335 0.69 -8.02 5.43
N GLY A 336 -0.63 -8.21 5.56
CA GLY A 336 -1.32 -9.45 5.16
C GLY A 336 -1.52 -10.50 6.25
N GLY A 337 -1.13 -10.24 7.50
CA GLY A 337 -1.50 -11.06 8.66
C GLY A 337 -1.03 -12.53 8.67
N GLY A 338 0.11 -12.85 8.06
CA GLY A 338 0.68 -14.22 7.99
C GLY A 338 2.20 -14.28 8.21
N VAL A 339 2.82 -15.46 8.02
CA VAL A 339 4.22 -15.86 8.34
C VAL A 339 5.35 -14.92 7.82
N ALA A 340 5.02 -13.87 7.08
CA ALA A 340 5.90 -12.74 6.75
C ALA A 340 6.12 -11.74 7.90
N GLY A 341 5.47 -11.94 9.05
CA GLY A 341 5.53 -11.07 10.23
C GLY A 341 6.81 -11.11 11.06
N SER A 342 7.97 -11.53 10.54
CA SER A 342 9.21 -11.31 11.30
C SER A 342 9.59 -9.83 11.19
N THR A 343 9.84 -9.18 12.34
CA THR A 343 10.34 -7.80 12.41
C THR A 343 11.64 -7.56 11.64
N ASP A 344 12.30 -8.65 11.24
CA ASP A 344 13.54 -8.64 10.46
C ASP A 344 13.30 -8.45 8.95
N GLN A 345 12.09 -8.66 8.44
CA GLN A 345 11.81 -8.41 7.02
C GLN A 345 11.76 -6.91 6.72
N PRO A 346 12.50 -6.44 5.70
CA PRO A 346 12.52 -5.02 5.36
C PRO A 346 11.23 -4.57 4.69
N LEU A 347 10.85 -3.31 4.94
CA LEU A 347 9.75 -2.65 4.24
C LEU A 347 10.27 -1.91 2.99
N VAL A 348 9.69 -2.22 1.83
CA VAL A 348 10.09 -1.59 0.56
C VAL A 348 9.36 -0.27 0.36
N LEU A 349 10.10 0.83 0.46
CA LEU A 349 9.62 2.21 0.28
C LEU A 349 10.26 2.90 -0.93
N ALA A 350 11.08 2.18 -1.70
CA ALA A 350 12.05 2.74 -2.64
C ALA A 350 11.48 3.62 -3.76
N GLN A 351 10.15 3.75 -3.91
CA GLN A 351 9.50 4.40 -5.06
C GLN A 351 8.18 5.09 -4.74
N ALA A 352 7.93 5.49 -3.49
CA ALA A 352 6.85 6.41 -3.21
C ALA A 352 7.05 7.69 -4.05
N PRO A 353 6.05 8.18 -4.81
CA PRO A 353 6.09 9.55 -5.30
C PRO A 353 6.16 10.48 -4.08
N GLY A 354 7.00 11.50 -4.14
CA GLY A 354 7.14 12.46 -3.02
C GLY A 354 8.28 12.19 -2.04
N ASP A 355 8.85 13.28 -1.53
CA ASP A 355 9.91 13.19 -0.51
C ASP A 355 9.34 12.63 0.80
N LEU A 356 10.12 11.79 1.47
CA LEU A 356 9.68 11.16 2.71
C LEU A 356 9.63 12.23 3.83
N SER A 357 8.44 12.72 4.15
CA SER A 357 8.24 13.70 5.22
C SER A 357 8.58 13.15 6.60
N ALA A 358 8.82 14.05 7.57
CA ALA A 358 9.00 13.67 8.96
C ALA A 358 7.78 12.90 9.51
N SER A 359 6.57 13.30 9.11
CA SER A 359 5.34 12.62 9.49
C SER A 359 5.24 11.23 8.87
N GLY A 360 5.53 11.08 7.58
CA GLY A 360 5.56 9.77 6.94
C GLY A 360 6.68 8.86 7.49
N LEU A 361 7.85 9.42 7.78
CA LEU A 361 8.95 8.67 8.41
C LEU A 361 8.53 8.13 9.78
N SER A 362 7.77 8.91 10.56
CA SER A 362 7.29 8.47 11.87
C SER A 362 6.38 7.24 11.81
N VAL A 363 5.66 7.03 10.69
CA VAL A 363 4.80 5.87 10.46
C VAL A 363 5.60 4.58 10.35
N VAL A 364 6.84 4.65 9.85
CA VAL A 364 7.69 3.49 9.53
C VAL A 364 8.93 3.36 10.42
N SER A 365 9.28 4.40 11.18
CA SER A 365 10.47 4.42 12.03
C SER A 365 10.40 3.45 13.21
N GLY A 366 11.51 2.79 13.52
CA GLY A 366 11.68 1.92 14.69
C GLY A 366 10.96 0.57 14.61
N GLN A 367 10.29 0.26 13.50
CA GLN A 367 9.51 -0.97 13.34
C GLN A 367 10.32 -2.10 12.71
N ARG A 368 10.90 -1.84 11.53
CA ARG A 368 11.59 -2.81 10.67
C ARG A 368 12.65 -2.12 9.83
N PRO A 369 13.64 -2.85 9.28
CA PRO A 369 14.54 -2.28 8.29
C PRO A 369 13.77 -1.69 7.09
N LEU A 370 14.27 -0.62 6.49
CA LEU A 370 13.63 0.03 5.34
C LEU A 370 14.50 -0.15 4.10
N ILE A 371 13.91 -0.46 2.96
CA ILE A 371 14.57 -0.36 1.65
C ILE A 371 14.09 0.94 1.00
N ILE A 372 15.00 1.90 0.87
CA ILE A 372 14.71 3.26 0.39
C ILE A 372 15.69 3.58 -0.74
N SER A 373 15.22 4.29 -1.77
CA SER A 373 16.10 4.75 -2.85
C SER A 373 17.11 5.78 -2.33
N THR A 374 18.37 5.65 -2.75
CA THR A 374 19.52 6.44 -2.27
C THR A 374 19.41 7.95 -2.53
N ASP A 375 18.71 8.37 -3.59
CA ASP A 375 18.40 9.78 -3.87
C ASP A 375 17.56 10.43 -2.76
N ARG A 376 16.61 9.66 -2.19
CA ARG A 376 15.77 10.11 -1.07
C ARG A 376 16.55 10.29 0.23
N LEU A 377 17.71 9.63 0.36
CA LEU A 377 18.62 9.83 1.48
C LEU A 377 19.52 11.07 1.28
N GLN A 378 19.30 11.84 0.21
CA GLN A 378 20.19 12.92 -0.25
C GLN A 378 21.64 12.49 -0.45
N ASP A 379 21.84 11.19 -0.66
CA ASP A 379 23.13 10.57 -0.85
C ASP A 379 23.27 10.16 -2.31
N THR A 380 23.33 11.17 -3.17
CA THR A 380 23.50 10.98 -4.63
C THR A 380 24.91 10.49 -4.99
N SER A 381 25.82 10.48 -4.02
CA SER A 381 27.21 10.08 -4.17
C SER A 381 27.51 8.63 -3.79
N ALA A 382 26.70 8.00 -2.94
CA ALA A 382 27.03 6.68 -2.42
C ALA A 382 26.42 5.55 -3.25
N ASP A 383 27.30 4.68 -3.73
CA ASP A 383 26.95 3.38 -4.29
C ASP A 383 26.49 2.38 -3.22
N VAL A 384 26.80 2.64 -1.95
CA VAL A 384 26.46 1.77 -0.81
C VAL A 384 26.04 2.65 0.37
N SER A 385 24.86 2.41 0.92
CA SER A 385 24.41 3.08 2.15
C SER A 385 23.73 2.09 3.09
N LEU A 386 24.50 1.63 4.08
CA LEU A 386 23.95 1.17 5.35
C LEU A 386 23.86 2.42 6.22
N ARG A 387 22.68 3.02 6.27
CA ARG A 387 22.41 4.23 7.05
C ARG A 387 21.36 3.91 8.10
N ARG A 388 21.27 4.76 9.12
CA ARG A 388 20.11 4.76 10.01
C ARG A 388 19.29 6.04 9.85
N LEU A 389 17.98 5.87 9.89
CA LEU A 389 17.01 6.95 9.97
C LEU A 389 16.25 6.83 11.28
N GLN A 390 16.48 7.74 12.23
CA GLN A 390 15.85 7.72 13.55
C GLN A 390 16.01 6.36 14.27
N GLY A 391 17.21 5.79 14.21
CA GLY A 391 17.50 4.45 14.78
C GLY A 391 17.09 3.26 13.89
N THR A 392 16.30 3.48 12.84
CA THR A 392 15.81 2.43 11.91
C THR A 392 16.89 2.07 10.89
N PRO A 393 17.26 0.79 10.72
CA PRO A 393 18.18 0.38 9.66
C PRO A 393 17.61 0.69 8.27
N VAL A 394 18.44 1.25 7.38
CA VAL A 394 18.09 1.51 5.98
C VAL A 394 19.06 0.81 5.06
N ILE A 395 18.50 0.09 4.09
CA ILE A 395 19.17 -0.48 2.93
C ILE A 395 18.92 0.45 1.76
N GLY A 396 19.97 1.12 1.28
CA GLY A 396 19.89 1.96 0.10
C GLY A 396 19.72 1.16 -1.19
N ALA A 397 18.58 1.30 -1.87
CA ALA A 397 18.43 0.89 -3.25
C ALA A 397 19.08 1.94 -4.17
N ASN A 398 20.05 1.53 -4.98
CA ASN A 398 20.84 2.48 -5.76
C ASN A 398 19.98 3.18 -6.84
N HIS A 399 19.83 4.51 -6.74
CA HIS A 399 18.92 5.29 -7.58
C HIS A 399 19.39 5.33 -9.04
N ASN A 400 20.70 5.45 -9.29
CA ASN A 400 21.25 5.42 -10.65
C ASN A 400 20.90 4.12 -11.39
N LEU A 401 20.90 2.98 -10.68
CA LEU A 401 20.51 1.68 -11.23
C LEU A 401 18.99 1.57 -11.40
N ILE A 402 18.19 2.12 -10.48
CA ILE A 402 16.72 2.21 -10.63
C ILE A 402 16.36 3.02 -11.88
N ASP A 403 16.98 4.19 -12.06
CA ASP A 403 16.77 5.08 -13.21
C ASP A 403 17.20 4.38 -14.51
N ALA A 404 18.38 3.76 -14.54
CA ALA A 404 18.84 3.04 -15.71
C ALA A 404 17.91 1.87 -16.09
N LEU A 405 17.35 1.17 -15.10
CA LEU A 405 16.33 0.15 -15.33
C LEU A 405 15.05 0.78 -15.89
N HIS A 406 14.58 1.89 -15.33
CA HIS A 406 13.39 2.60 -15.81
C HIS A 406 13.55 3.09 -17.26
N ASP A 407 14.64 3.78 -17.57
CA ASP A 407 14.98 4.26 -18.92
C ASP A 407 14.94 3.09 -19.92
N SER A 408 15.49 1.93 -19.55
CA SER A 408 15.54 0.75 -20.43
C SER A 408 14.17 0.17 -20.80
N LEU A 409 13.13 0.44 -20.00
CA LEU A 409 11.76 -0.02 -20.28
C LEU A 409 11.05 0.85 -21.31
N GLU A 410 11.49 2.10 -21.47
CA GLU A 410 10.93 3.04 -22.45
C GLU A 410 11.70 3.02 -23.78
N SER A 411 12.93 2.49 -23.77
CA SER A 411 13.83 2.41 -24.91
C SER A 411 13.58 1.22 -25.84
N ASP A 412 13.92 1.39 -27.12
CA ASP A 412 13.91 0.34 -28.14
C ASP A 412 15.24 0.26 -28.92
N GLY A 413 15.40 -0.83 -29.69
CA GLY A 413 16.50 -1.01 -30.64
C GLY A 413 17.90 -0.77 -30.05
N ALA A 414 18.66 0.15 -30.68
CA ALA A 414 20.04 0.45 -30.29
C ALA A 414 20.14 1.20 -28.95
N GLN A 415 19.10 1.97 -28.57
CA GLN A 415 19.07 2.66 -27.29
C GLN A 415 18.86 1.65 -26.16
N GLN A 416 17.97 0.67 -26.35
CA GLN A 416 17.75 -0.39 -25.36
C GLN A 416 19.04 -1.17 -25.08
N GLN A 417 19.82 -1.52 -26.11
CA GLN A 417 21.11 -2.20 -25.90
C GLN A 417 22.10 -1.33 -25.10
N ARG A 418 22.14 -0.02 -25.38
CA ARG A 418 22.97 0.93 -24.64
C ARG A 418 22.58 0.98 -23.16
N ASP A 419 21.28 0.99 -22.88
CA ASP A 419 20.77 1.02 -21.51
C ASP A 419 21.07 -0.30 -20.77
N LEU A 420 21.00 -1.45 -21.45
CA LEU A 420 21.40 -2.75 -20.89
C LEU A 420 22.89 -2.83 -20.56
N ASP A 421 23.75 -2.24 -21.41
CA ASP A 421 25.18 -2.12 -21.13
C ASP A 421 25.42 -1.21 -19.91
N ARG A 422 24.68 -0.09 -19.80
CA ARG A 422 24.69 0.81 -18.63
C ARG A 422 24.28 0.10 -17.35
N ILE A 423 23.17 -0.65 -17.37
CA ILE A 423 22.69 -1.45 -16.23
C ILE A 423 23.75 -2.48 -15.80
N THR A 424 24.32 -3.22 -16.77
CA THR A 424 25.35 -4.23 -16.50
C THR A 424 26.60 -3.61 -15.86
N ALA A 425 27.05 -2.45 -16.36
CA ALA A 425 28.17 -1.72 -15.78
C ALA A 425 27.87 -1.23 -14.36
N MET A 426 26.70 -0.65 -14.12
CA MET A 426 26.29 -0.19 -12.79
C MET A 426 26.22 -1.35 -11.79
N ALA A 427 25.61 -2.47 -12.17
CA ALA A 427 25.56 -3.67 -11.34
C ALA A 427 26.96 -4.21 -11.03
N THR A 428 27.88 -4.17 -12.00
CA THR A 428 29.28 -4.57 -11.82
C THR A 428 30.01 -3.63 -10.84
N THR A 429 29.88 -2.30 -11.00
CA THR A 429 30.49 -1.34 -10.06
C THR A 429 29.97 -1.53 -8.63
N LEU A 430 28.66 -1.72 -8.47
CA LEU A 430 28.05 -1.95 -7.15
C LEU A 430 28.54 -3.26 -6.53
N GLY A 431 28.57 -4.32 -7.34
CA GLY A 431 28.98 -5.64 -6.89
C GLY A 431 30.46 -5.70 -6.48
N LEU A 432 31.31 -4.81 -7.01
CA LEU A 432 32.71 -4.67 -6.62
C LEU A 432 32.89 -3.77 -5.37
N ALA A 433 32.09 -2.71 -5.25
CA ALA A 433 32.21 -1.75 -4.15
C ALA A 433 31.66 -2.28 -2.82
N THR A 434 30.74 -3.24 -2.84
CA THR A 434 30.03 -3.72 -1.65
C THR A 434 30.84 -4.74 -0.86
N GLN A 435 31.25 -4.40 0.37
CA GLN A 435 32.03 -5.29 1.25
C GLN A 435 31.19 -5.96 2.36
N ASP A 436 30.16 -5.30 2.88
CA ASP A 436 29.46 -5.72 4.12
C ASP A 436 28.10 -6.43 3.93
N PHE A 437 27.45 -6.27 2.78
CA PHE A 437 26.18 -6.95 2.49
C PHE A 437 26.38 -8.25 1.71
N SER A 438 25.52 -9.23 1.97
CA SER A 438 25.46 -10.47 1.19
C SER A 438 25.12 -10.25 -0.30
N THR A 439 24.36 -9.18 -0.62
CA THR A 439 23.91 -8.83 -1.99
C THR A 439 23.72 -7.33 -2.19
N VAL A 440 23.95 -6.82 -3.40
CA VAL A 440 23.54 -5.46 -3.83
C VAL A 440 22.03 -5.42 -3.98
N THR A 441 21.32 -4.35 -3.60
CA THR A 441 19.83 -4.31 -3.71
C THR A 441 19.36 -3.22 -4.68
N THR A 442 18.40 -3.57 -5.54
CA THR A 442 17.65 -2.64 -6.39
C THR A 442 16.16 -3.00 -6.42
N VAL A 443 15.30 -2.05 -6.79
CA VAL A 443 13.84 -2.22 -6.86
C VAL A 443 13.34 -1.80 -8.24
N LEU A 444 12.53 -2.61 -8.90
CA LEU A 444 11.93 -2.25 -10.20
C LEU A 444 10.90 -1.10 -10.04
N PRO A 445 10.84 -0.13 -10.98
CA PRO A 445 9.86 0.96 -10.99
C PRO A 445 8.43 0.42 -10.90
N ARG A 446 7.53 1.00 -10.07
CA ARG A 446 6.13 0.56 -9.94
C ARG A 446 5.38 0.49 -11.28
N GLY A 447 5.75 1.32 -12.25
CA GLY A 447 5.20 1.32 -13.60
C GLY A 447 5.65 0.15 -14.50
N TRP A 448 6.58 -0.70 -14.04
CA TRP A 448 7.14 -1.80 -14.84
C TRP A 448 6.08 -2.77 -15.35
N SER A 449 4.96 -2.92 -14.65
CA SER A 449 3.90 -3.88 -15.02
C SER A 449 3.32 -3.59 -16.41
N GLN A 450 3.27 -2.31 -16.81
CA GLN A 450 2.80 -1.91 -18.15
C GLN A 450 3.75 -2.38 -19.27
N GLN A 451 5.02 -2.58 -18.93
CA GLN A 451 6.10 -2.99 -19.82
C GLN A 451 6.69 -4.35 -19.39
N ALA A 452 5.89 -5.19 -18.71
CA ALA A 452 6.38 -6.40 -18.03
C ALA A 452 7.23 -7.29 -18.94
N LYS A 453 6.81 -7.51 -20.19
CA LYS A 453 7.59 -8.29 -21.17
C LYS A 453 8.98 -7.70 -21.43
N GLN A 454 9.06 -6.40 -21.68
CA GLN A 454 10.33 -5.70 -21.90
C GLN A 454 11.21 -5.75 -20.65
N ALA A 455 10.63 -5.57 -19.46
CA ALA A 455 11.35 -5.69 -18.20
C ALA A 455 11.94 -7.11 -18.01
N GLY A 456 11.15 -8.15 -18.28
CA GLY A 456 11.61 -9.53 -18.22
C GLY A 456 12.75 -9.81 -19.20
N ASP A 457 12.64 -9.31 -20.43
CA ASP A 457 13.68 -9.47 -21.46
C ASP A 457 14.96 -8.72 -21.08
N ALA A 458 14.83 -7.50 -20.53
CA ALA A 458 15.95 -6.71 -20.02
C ALA A 458 16.67 -7.42 -18.86
N LEU A 459 15.92 -7.90 -17.87
CA LEU A 459 16.47 -8.65 -16.73
C LEU A 459 17.15 -9.96 -17.17
N ARG A 460 16.58 -10.69 -18.13
CA ARG A 460 17.23 -11.87 -18.72
C ARG A 460 18.51 -11.50 -19.47
N SER A 461 18.53 -10.37 -20.17
CA SER A 461 19.74 -9.88 -20.84
C SER A 461 20.85 -9.53 -19.83
N VAL A 462 20.49 -8.84 -18.75
CA VAL A 462 21.42 -8.50 -17.65
C VAL A 462 21.91 -9.76 -16.92
N ALA A 463 21.03 -10.71 -16.61
CA ALA A 463 21.46 -12.00 -16.04
C ALA A 463 22.38 -12.76 -17.03
N GLY A 464 22.03 -12.71 -18.32
CA GLY A 464 22.77 -13.28 -19.42
C GLY A 464 24.11 -12.62 -19.67
N SER A 465 24.38 -11.40 -19.18
CA SER A 465 25.65 -10.68 -19.33
C SER A 465 26.71 -11.12 -18.31
N GLY A 466 26.29 -11.81 -17.23
CA GLY A 466 27.17 -12.33 -16.18
C GLY A 466 26.86 -11.77 -14.79
N VAL A 467 25.91 -10.84 -14.67
CA VAL A 467 25.38 -10.37 -13.39
C VAL A 467 24.55 -11.49 -12.78
N ARG A 468 24.90 -11.93 -11.56
CA ARG A 468 24.16 -12.98 -10.86
C ARG A 468 23.03 -12.36 -10.06
N PHE A 469 21.81 -12.88 -10.21
CA PHE A 469 20.71 -12.52 -9.34
C PHE A 469 20.62 -13.47 -8.15
N GLN A 470 20.53 -12.90 -6.96
CA GLN A 470 20.33 -13.64 -5.72
C GLN A 470 19.30 -12.91 -4.85
N PRO A 471 18.12 -13.53 -4.63
CA PRO A 471 17.09 -12.99 -3.76
C PRO A 471 17.53 -12.93 -2.30
N GLY A 472 16.98 -11.95 -1.58
CA GLY A 472 17.16 -11.80 -0.14
C GLY A 472 18.33 -10.90 0.22
N VAL A 473 18.16 -10.11 1.27
CA VAL A 473 19.21 -9.27 1.86
C VAL A 473 19.54 -9.86 3.22
N GLN A 474 20.73 -10.44 3.39
CA GLN A 474 21.22 -10.75 4.73
C GLN A 474 21.85 -9.48 5.32
N ILE A 475 21.15 -8.89 6.29
CA ILE A 475 21.69 -7.83 7.14
C ILE A 475 22.64 -8.52 8.12
N THR A 476 23.95 -8.50 7.82
CA THR A 476 24.96 -8.98 8.78
C THR A 476 25.33 -7.79 9.67
N PRO A 477 25.23 -7.89 11.01
CA PRO A 477 25.78 -6.87 11.90
C PRO A 477 27.27 -6.69 11.59
N HIS A 478 27.72 -5.46 11.38
CA HIS A 478 29.12 -5.14 11.13
C HIS A 478 29.97 -5.76 12.25
N HIS A 479 30.86 -6.69 11.90
CA HIS A 479 31.97 -7.06 12.76
C HIS A 479 33.16 -6.25 12.25
N ASP A 480 33.62 -5.29 13.04
CA ASP A 480 34.89 -4.61 12.81
C ASP A 480 36.00 -5.66 12.77
N ALA A 481 36.34 -6.12 11.56
CA ALA A 481 37.43 -7.04 11.32
C ALA A 481 38.76 -6.28 11.39
N GLN A 482 39.12 -5.74 12.56
CA GLN A 482 40.48 -5.25 12.80
C GLN A 482 41.00 -5.23 14.24
N ASN A 483 40.31 -5.81 15.23
CA ASN A 483 40.94 -6.09 16.53
C ASN A 483 40.60 -7.48 17.03
N GLY A 484 41.58 -8.40 16.91
CA GLY A 484 41.58 -9.66 17.63
C GLY A 484 41.70 -9.40 19.13
N GLY A 485 40.56 -9.32 19.81
CA GLY A 485 40.45 -9.20 21.26
C GLY A 485 39.18 -9.92 21.72
N ASP A 486 39.37 -11.05 22.39
CA ASP A 486 38.34 -11.88 23.01
C ASP A 486 37.55 -11.07 24.05
N THR A 487 36.35 -10.62 23.69
CA THR A 487 35.23 -10.37 24.61
C THR A 487 33.93 -10.65 23.89
N GLY A 488 33.22 -11.70 24.32
CA GLY A 488 31.89 -12.04 23.84
C GLY A 488 30.82 -11.04 24.26
N ASP A 489 30.77 -9.90 23.58
CA ASP A 489 29.62 -9.00 23.59
C ASP A 489 29.05 -8.94 22.16
N GLN A 490 27.77 -9.29 22.03
CA GLN A 490 27.05 -9.20 20.76
C GLN A 490 26.76 -7.72 20.49
N SER A 491 27.70 -7.03 19.84
CA SER A 491 27.44 -5.67 19.35
C SER A 491 26.46 -5.74 18.18
N ASP A 492 25.17 -5.61 18.49
CA ASP A 492 24.11 -5.22 17.55
C ASP A 492 24.64 -4.06 16.71
N GLY A 493 24.53 -4.12 15.38
CA GLY A 493 25.23 -3.21 14.45
C GLY A 493 24.84 -1.73 14.55
N HIS A 494 25.10 -1.07 15.68
CA HIS A 494 24.77 0.30 16.08
C HIS A 494 25.70 1.35 15.41
N ASP A 495 26.81 0.94 14.80
CA ASP A 495 27.84 1.84 14.24
C ASP A 495 27.55 2.39 12.83
N ALA A 496 26.41 2.05 12.21
CA ALA A 496 26.04 2.65 10.92
C ALA A 496 25.76 4.17 11.05
N PRO A 497 26.27 5.02 10.14
CA PRO A 497 26.09 6.47 10.22
C PRO A 497 24.60 6.86 10.22
N GLN A 498 24.20 7.70 11.18
CA GLN A 498 22.90 8.35 11.17
C GLN A 498 22.84 9.33 10.00
N THR A 499 21.69 9.38 9.33
CA THR A 499 21.44 10.34 8.24
C THR A 499 20.16 11.08 8.58
N ASP A 500 20.20 12.41 8.49
CA ASP A 500 19.00 13.22 8.57
C ASP A 500 18.41 13.35 7.17
N LEU A 501 17.12 13.07 7.03
CA LEU A 501 16.37 13.40 5.83
C LEU A 501 16.10 14.90 5.85
N ASP A 502 16.39 15.60 4.75
CA ASP A 502 15.90 16.96 4.61
C ASP A 502 14.47 16.96 4.08
N THR A 503 13.58 17.38 4.96
CA THR A 503 12.13 17.32 4.83
C THR A 503 11.54 18.67 4.41
N SER A 504 12.32 19.58 3.83
CA SER A 504 11.90 20.98 3.63
C SER A 504 11.04 21.25 2.39
N SER A 505 10.81 20.26 1.52
CA SER A 505 10.12 20.38 0.22
C SER A 505 8.65 19.87 0.19
N GLN A 506 7.79 20.25 1.15
CA GLN A 506 6.50 19.53 1.35
C GLN A 506 5.21 20.24 0.93
N THR A 507 5.25 21.51 0.52
CA THR A 507 4.01 22.32 0.50
C THR A 507 2.99 21.94 -0.60
N ALA A 508 3.44 21.46 -1.76
CA ALA A 508 2.53 21.14 -2.89
C ALA A 508 1.85 19.77 -2.75
N GLU A 509 2.60 18.76 -2.32
CA GLU A 509 2.11 17.38 -2.17
C GLU A 509 1.12 17.24 -1.01
N GLN A 510 1.26 18.09 0.00
CA GLN A 510 0.38 18.09 1.17
C GLN A 510 -1.04 18.63 0.87
N ASP A 511 -1.19 19.45 -0.18
CA ASP A 511 -2.51 19.97 -0.60
C ASP A 511 -3.33 18.89 -1.33
N ASP A 512 -2.68 18.07 -2.17
CA ASP A 512 -3.30 16.95 -2.89
C ASP A 512 -3.79 15.82 -1.96
N LEU A 513 -3.13 15.66 -0.81
CA LEU A 513 -3.47 14.64 0.20
C LEU A 513 -4.50 15.13 1.22
N SER A 514 -4.88 16.41 1.22
CA SER A 514 -5.83 16.99 2.19
C SER A 514 -7.16 16.23 2.35
N PRO A 515 -7.76 15.62 1.30
CA PRO A 515 -9.01 14.85 1.45
C PRO A 515 -8.85 13.64 2.37
N LEU A 516 -7.65 13.06 2.49
CA LEU A 516 -7.40 11.92 3.39
C LEU A 516 -7.59 12.27 4.86
N GLY A 517 -7.53 13.56 5.22
CA GLY A 517 -7.85 14.04 6.57
C GLY A 517 -9.27 13.69 7.02
N GLU A 518 -10.22 13.45 6.09
CA GLU A 518 -11.56 12.96 6.41
C GLU A 518 -11.52 11.54 7.00
N LEU A 519 -10.62 10.68 6.51
CA LEU A 519 -10.41 9.33 7.06
C LEU A 519 -9.80 9.40 8.46
N ALA A 520 -8.84 10.33 8.68
CA ALA A 520 -8.26 10.56 9.99
C ALA A 520 -9.32 10.97 11.03
N GLN A 521 -10.31 11.80 10.63
CA GLN A 521 -11.43 12.18 11.49
C GLN A 521 -12.37 10.99 11.75
N ALA A 522 -12.63 10.17 10.73
CA ALA A 522 -13.47 8.98 10.81
C ALA A 522 -12.90 7.91 11.75
N ALA A 523 -11.57 7.85 11.92
CA ALA A 523 -10.91 6.92 12.83
C ALA A 523 -11.49 6.98 14.27
N SER A 524 -11.86 8.17 14.74
CA SER A 524 -12.49 8.32 16.07
C SER A 524 -13.84 7.61 16.21
N SER A 525 -14.61 7.50 15.13
CA SER A 525 -15.87 6.74 15.11
C SER A 525 -15.60 5.24 15.11
N VAL A 526 -14.54 4.81 14.42
CA VAL A 526 -14.08 3.43 14.38
C VAL A 526 -13.59 2.99 15.76
N ASP A 527 -12.80 3.83 16.47
CA ASP A 527 -12.33 3.55 17.83
C ASP A 527 -13.50 3.33 18.79
N ARG A 528 -14.54 4.18 18.70
CA ARG A 528 -15.76 4.05 19.52
C ARG A 528 -16.49 2.74 19.21
N LEU A 529 -16.66 2.39 17.94
CA LEU A 529 -17.31 1.15 17.55
C LEU A 529 -16.49 -0.08 17.98
N ALA A 530 -15.17 -0.04 17.80
CA ALA A 530 -14.27 -1.10 18.22
C ALA A 530 -14.31 -1.32 19.74
N SER A 531 -14.44 -0.25 20.53
CA SER A 531 -14.51 -0.34 22.00
C SER A 531 -15.73 -1.11 22.54
N VAL A 532 -16.79 -1.25 21.74
CA VAL A 532 -17.99 -2.02 22.10
C VAL A 532 -18.08 -3.35 21.36
N SER A 533 -17.22 -3.62 20.38
CA SER A 533 -17.19 -4.87 19.61
C SER A 533 -16.55 -6.00 20.40
N ALA A 534 -17.06 -7.23 20.24
CA ALA A 534 -16.40 -8.43 20.76
C ALA A 534 -15.05 -8.74 20.08
N ASP A 535 -14.82 -8.22 18.88
CA ASP A 535 -13.54 -8.28 18.16
C ASP A 535 -13.11 -6.87 17.69
N PRO A 536 -12.45 -6.09 18.56
CA PRO A 536 -11.96 -4.76 18.22
C PRO A 536 -10.90 -4.77 17.10
N GLN A 537 -10.07 -5.82 17.03
CA GLN A 537 -8.97 -5.92 16.07
C GLN A 537 -9.50 -6.09 14.64
N SER A 538 -10.57 -6.88 14.45
CA SER A 538 -11.22 -6.98 13.15
C SER A 538 -11.85 -5.65 12.69
N VAL A 539 -12.35 -4.82 13.60
CA VAL A 539 -12.91 -3.51 13.26
C VAL A 539 -11.81 -2.57 12.78
N HIS A 540 -10.70 -2.45 13.53
CA HIS A 540 -9.57 -1.61 13.15
C HIS A 540 -8.91 -2.08 11.85
N SER A 541 -8.59 -3.37 11.71
CA SER A 541 -7.93 -3.89 10.51
C SER A 541 -8.79 -3.71 9.25
N THR A 542 -10.11 -3.82 9.36
CA THR A 542 -11.02 -3.54 8.23
C THR A 542 -10.90 -2.08 7.78
N PHE A 543 -10.96 -1.15 8.72
CA PHE A 543 -10.81 0.28 8.44
C PHE A 543 -9.41 0.62 7.89
N LEU A 544 -8.35 0.08 8.48
CA LEU A 544 -6.98 0.32 8.04
C LEU A 544 -6.72 -0.22 6.64
N GLN A 545 -7.19 -1.41 6.30
CA GLN A 545 -7.04 -1.99 4.95
C GLN A 545 -7.87 -1.23 3.88
N GLN A 546 -9.05 -0.71 4.24
CA GLN A 546 -9.82 0.17 3.35
C GLN A 546 -9.13 1.52 3.14
N THR A 547 -8.62 2.12 4.22
CA THR A 547 -7.82 3.36 4.17
C THR A 547 -6.57 3.16 3.30
N ALA A 548 -5.80 2.10 3.53
CA ALA A 548 -4.63 1.75 2.73
C ALA A 548 -4.97 1.56 1.24
N SER A 549 -6.14 0.98 0.93
CA SER A 549 -6.62 0.84 -0.46
C SER A 549 -6.83 2.17 -1.18
N LEU A 550 -7.19 3.24 -0.45
CA LEU A 550 -7.31 4.60 -0.98
C LEU A 550 -5.98 5.38 -0.99
N CYS A 551 -5.03 4.94 -0.16
CA CYS A 551 -3.66 5.46 -0.10
C CYS A 551 -2.73 4.84 -1.15
N GLY A 552 -3.16 3.82 -1.90
CA GLY A 552 -2.37 3.16 -2.96
C GLY A 552 -1.63 4.13 -3.90
N ALA A 553 -0.36 3.83 -4.20
CA ALA A 553 0.49 4.71 -5.03
C ALA A 553 0.00 4.87 -6.48
N GLY A 554 -0.79 3.91 -7.00
CA GLY A 554 -1.33 3.96 -8.36
C GLY A 554 -2.54 4.88 -8.57
N TRP A 555 -3.01 5.58 -7.54
CA TRP A 555 -4.17 6.49 -7.67
C TRP A 555 -3.80 7.79 -8.37
N THR A 556 -4.52 8.13 -9.44
CA THR A 556 -4.58 9.52 -9.92
C THR A 556 -5.49 10.32 -8.97
N ARG A 557 -4.94 11.36 -8.32
CA ARG A 557 -5.64 12.19 -7.30
C ARG A 557 -6.66 13.16 -7.92
N ASN A 558 -7.70 12.61 -8.53
CA ASN A 558 -8.76 13.35 -9.25
C ASN A 558 -10.09 13.37 -8.45
N ASP A 559 -11.17 13.91 -9.05
CA ASP A 559 -12.51 13.95 -8.44
C ASP A 559 -13.04 12.57 -8.05
N THR A 560 -12.75 11.53 -8.83
CA THR A 560 -13.24 10.16 -8.57
C THR A 560 -12.57 9.58 -7.33
N TRP A 561 -11.25 9.77 -7.19
CA TRP A 561 -10.54 9.39 -5.98
C TRP A 561 -11.07 10.16 -4.75
N ARG A 562 -11.27 11.48 -4.86
CA ARG A 562 -11.83 12.29 -3.76
C ARG A 562 -13.21 11.80 -3.33
N GLN A 563 -14.09 11.49 -4.28
CA GLN A 563 -15.40 10.92 -3.98
C GLN A 563 -15.31 9.57 -3.25
N ALA A 564 -14.35 8.71 -3.63
CA ALA A 564 -14.14 7.44 -2.95
C ALA A 564 -13.65 7.63 -1.50
N VAL A 565 -12.76 8.60 -1.26
CA VAL A 565 -12.29 8.96 0.09
C VAL A 565 -13.45 9.46 0.96
N THR A 566 -14.23 10.42 0.47
CA THR A 566 -15.38 10.95 1.21
C THR A 566 -16.46 9.89 1.44
N ALA A 567 -16.72 9.02 0.46
CA ALA A 567 -17.66 7.93 0.62
C ALA A 567 -17.22 6.95 1.73
N GLN A 568 -15.94 6.59 1.77
CA GLN A 568 -15.40 5.71 2.80
C GLN A 568 -15.42 6.35 4.19
N ALA A 569 -15.11 7.66 4.30
CA ALA A 569 -15.19 8.39 5.55
C ALA A 569 -16.65 8.45 6.07
N ALA A 570 -17.60 8.73 5.19
CA ALA A 570 -19.03 8.74 5.51
C ALA A 570 -19.56 7.35 5.90
N GLU A 571 -19.13 6.29 5.22
CA GLU A 571 -19.49 4.92 5.56
C GLU A 571 -18.95 4.53 6.94
N SER A 572 -17.69 4.89 7.24
CA SER A 572 -17.08 4.63 8.55
C SER A 572 -17.81 5.36 9.69
N ALA A 573 -18.31 6.58 9.44
CA ALA A 573 -19.15 7.30 10.38
C ALA A 573 -20.53 6.62 10.56
N ALA A 574 -21.17 6.20 9.46
CA ALA A 574 -22.46 5.51 9.48
C ALA A 574 -22.40 4.13 10.16
N GLN A 575 -21.24 3.46 10.16
CA GLN A 575 -21.05 2.19 10.86
C GLN A 575 -21.23 2.32 12.38
N LEU A 576 -20.94 3.49 12.98
CA LEU A 576 -21.22 3.71 14.41
C LEU A 576 -22.74 3.76 14.68
N ASP A 577 -23.52 4.29 13.73
CA ASP A 577 -24.98 4.39 13.82
C ASP A 577 -25.70 3.04 13.57
N ALA A 578 -24.95 2.00 13.17
CA ALA A 578 -25.44 0.63 13.12
C ALA A 578 -25.80 0.08 14.51
N VAL A 579 -25.27 0.69 15.58
CA VAL A 579 -25.65 0.39 16.97
C VAL A 579 -26.49 1.55 17.49
N ALA A 580 -27.81 1.34 17.63
CA ALA A 580 -28.73 2.43 17.95
C ALA A 580 -29.97 2.01 18.73
N ILE A 581 -30.54 2.97 19.47
CA ILE A 581 -31.79 2.81 20.21
C ILE A 581 -32.97 2.78 19.22
N THR A 582 -33.86 1.78 19.33
CA THR A 582 -35.00 1.60 18.40
C THR A 582 -36.37 1.87 19.03
N SER A 583 -36.59 1.52 20.31
CA SER A 583 -37.95 1.60 20.87
C SER A 583 -38.34 2.99 21.40
N THR A 584 -39.50 3.50 20.95
CA THR A 584 -39.98 4.88 21.11
C THR A 584 -41.48 4.99 21.49
N THR A 585 -42.02 4.12 22.35
CA THR A 585 -43.40 4.30 22.85
C THR A 585 -43.49 5.31 24.01
N ASN A 586 -44.59 6.09 24.05
CA ASN A 586 -44.90 7.03 25.12
C ASN A 586 -45.06 6.29 26.47
N LEU A 587 -44.27 6.67 27.48
CA LEU A 587 -44.26 6.04 28.80
C LEU A 587 -45.01 6.93 29.80
N THR A 588 -46.18 6.48 30.27
CA THR A 588 -46.86 7.07 31.44
C THR A 588 -46.58 6.21 32.67
N LEU A 589 -46.01 6.80 33.73
CA LEU A 589 -45.69 6.07 34.96
C LEU A 589 -46.85 6.13 35.94
N VAL A 590 -47.58 5.01 36.06
CA VAL A 590 -48.75 4.89 36.94
C VAL A 590 -48.36 4.39 38.35
N SER A 591 -47.19 3.78 38.52
CA SER A 591 -46.68 3.24 39.80
C SER A 591 -45.35 3.88 40.22
N GLY A 592 -45.12 4.03 41.53
CA GLY A 592 -43.92 4.68 42.09
C GLY A 592 -42.55 4.04 41.74
N SER A 593 -42.55 2.82 41.19
CA SER A 593 -41.40 2.16 40.58
C SER A 593 -41.82 1.46 39.29
N SER A 594 -40.99 1.52 38.25
CA SER A 594 -41.16 0.79 36.98
C SER A 594 -39.81 0.43 36.37
N GLN A 595 -39.82 -0.46 35.38
CA GLN A 595 -38.67 -0.76 34.53
C GLN A 595 -38.94 -0.14 33.16
N ILE A 596 -38.03 0.69 32.67
CA ILE A 596 -38.11 1.26 31.32
C ILE A 596 -37.39 0.30 30.37
N PRO A 597 -38.10 -0.30 29.40
CA PRO A 597 -37.46 -1.10 28.36
C PRO A 597 -36.77 -0.19 27.35
N VAL A 598 -35.46 -0.33 27.21
CA VAL A 598 -34.66 0.35 26.19
C VAL A 598 -34.21 -0.70 25.19
N ALA A 599 -34.84 -0.73 24.01
CA ALA A 599 -34.44 -1.64 22.93
C ALA A 599 -33.32 -1.01 22.11
N VAL A 600 -32.22 -1.74 21.97
CA VAL A 600 -31.05 -1.38 21.19
C VAL A 600 -30.89 -2.41 20.07
N ARG A 601 -30.69 -1.94 18.84
CA ARG A 601 -30.34 -2.79 17.71
C ARG A 601 -28.84 -2.77 17.48
N ASN A 602 -28.34 -3.88 16.97
CA ASN A 602 -26.98 -4.05 16.47
C ASN A 602 -27.08 -4.55 15.03
N ASP A 603 -26.92 -3.66 14.07
CA ASP A 603 -26.91 -4.00 12.65
C ASP A 603 -25.51 -4.44 12.18
N THR A 604 -24.51 -4.47 13.06
CA THR A 604 -23.15 -4.91 12.72
C THR A 604 -23.05 -6.43 12.63
N GLY A 605 -21.98 -6.91 11.99
CA GLY A 605 -21.69 -8.34 11.83
C GLY A 605 -21.05 -9.01 13.05
N GLN A 606 -20.84 -8.28 14.15
CA GLN A 606 -20.18 -8.77 15.35
C GLN A 606 -21.06 -8.54 16.60
N PRO A 607 -20.95 -9.37 17.65
CA PRO A 607 -21.61 -9.07 18.92
C PRO A 607 -21.06 -7.77 19.49
N VAL A 608 -21.93 -6.92 20.03
CA VAL A 608 -21.54 -5.67 20.72
C VAL A 608 -22.01 -5.67 22.17
N THR A 609 -21.20 -5.11 23.06
CA THR A 609 -21.55 -4.90 24.46
C THR A 609 -21.55 -3.42 24.77
N VAL A 610 -22.70 -2.94 25.24
CA VAL A 610 -22.91 -1.52 25.47
C VAL A 610 -23.49 -1.25 26.86
N GLN A 611 -23.32 -0.02 27.34
CA GLN A 611 -23.84 0.46 28.61
C GLN A 611 -25.02 1.40 28.38
N VAL A 612 -26.22 0.97 28.77
CA VAL A 612 -27.44 1.78 28.62
C VAL A 612 -27.58 2.70 29.83
N HIS A 613 -27.65 4.01 29.57
CA HIS A 613 -27.82 5.02 30.61
C HIS A 613 -29.09 5.84 30.40
N ILE A 614 -29.74 6.22 31.52
CA ILE A 614 -30.90 7.11 31.51
C ILE A 614 -30.64 8.25 32.48
N SER A 615 -30.62 9.48 31.95
CA SER A 615 -30.39 10.72 32.68
C SER A 615 -31.67 11.57 32.67
N PRO A 616 -32.41 11.65 33.81
CA PRO A 616 -33.58 12.51 33.92
C PRO A 616 -33.23 14.00 33.93
N SER A 617 -34.07 14.84 33.32
CA SER A 617 -33.89 16.30 33.30
C SER A 617 -34.10 16.98 34.65
N THR A 618 -34.75 16.29 35.60
CA THR A 618 -34.98 16.77 36.98
C THR A 618 -34.84 15.64 37.99
N GLY A 619 -34.50 15.96 39.25
CA GLY A 619 -34.36 14.98 40.35
C GLY A 619 -35.68 14.34 40.82
N ARG A 620 -36.78 14.49 40.07
CA ARG A 620 -38.09 13.87 40.38
C ARG A 620 -38.12 12.38 40.09
N VAL A 621 -37.22 11.90 39.24
CA VAL A 621 -37.01 10.48 38.91
C VAL A 621 -35.56 10.12 39.23
N THR A 622 -35.37 8.94 39.82
CA THR A 622 -34.04 8.35 40.03
C THR A 622 -33.95 7.06 39.23
N THR A 623 -32.80 6.85 38.58
CA THR A 623 -32.53 5.70 37.71
C THR A 623 -31.42 4.86 38.32
N LYS A 624 -31.45 3.54 38.09
CA LYS A 624 -30.34 2.63 38.41
C LYS A 624 -29.64 2.21 37.11
N SER A 625 -28.87 3.13 36.54
CA SER A 625 -28.04 2.93 35.35
C SER A 625 -26.55 3.22 35.68
N PRO A 626 -25.57 2.74 34.90
CA PRO A 626 -25.69 2.00 33.64
C PRO A 626 -26.18 0.55 33.80
N VAL A 627 -26.79 0.01 32.74
CA VAL A 627 -27.13 -1.42 32.60
C VAL A 627 -26.38 -1.96 31.39
N SER A 628 -25.56 -2.98 31.60
CA SER A 628 -24.81 -3.65 30.54
C SER A 628 -25.73 -4.52 29.69
N LEU A 629 -25.59 -4.41 28.37
CA LEU A 629 -26.39 -5.12 27.38
C LEU A 629 -25.46 -5.64 26.27
N THR A 630 -25.40 -6.96 26.12
CA THR A 630 -24.77 -7.62 24.98
C THR A 630 -25.83 -7.92 23.92
N ILE A 631 -25.51 -7.61 22.66
CA ILE A 631 -26.42 -7.71 21.52
C ILE A 631 -25.72 -8.51 20.42
N ASP A 632 -26.36 -9.61 20.00
CA ASP A 632 -25.83 -10.46 18.93
C ASP A 632 -25.79 -9.72 17.57
N PRO A 633 -24.99 -10.17 16.59
CA PRO A 633 -24.95 -9.61 15.24
C PRO A 633 -26.32 -9.53 14.58
N HIS A 634 -26.58 -8.46 13.83
CA HIS A 634 -27.82 -8.25 13.07
C HIS A 634 -29.10 -8.53 13.88
N SER A 635 -29.10 -8.14 15.16
CA SER A 635 -30.17 -8.45 16.12
C SER A 635 -30.51 -7.25 17.00
N ALA A 636 -31.50 -7.42 17.88
CA ALA A 636 -31.84 -6.39 18.87
C ALA A 636 -32.06 -7.03 20.24
N ALA A 637 -31.63 -6.32 21.28
CA ALA A 637 -31.85 -6.71 22.67
C ALA A 637 -32.44 -5.54 23.47
N THR A 638 -33.07 -5.85 24.60
CA THR A 638 -33.74 -4.83 25.44
C THR A 638 -33.16 -4.82 26.84
N ALA A 639 -32.60 -3.67 27.24
CA ALA A 639 -32.20 -3.43 28.61
C ALA A 639 -33.41 -2.98 29.45
N GLN A 640 -33.58 -3.57 30.63
CA GLN A 640 -34.62 -3.16 31.58
C GLN A 640 -34.00 -2.24 32.62
N VAL A 641 -34.23 -0.92 32.49
CA VAL A 641 -33.63 0.09 33.39
C VAL A 641 -34.61 0.43 34.51
N PRO A 642 -34.29 0.12 35.79
CA PRO A 642 -35.17 0.44 36.90
C PRO A 642 -35.23 1.96 37.14
N VAL A 643 -36.44 2.50 37.24
CA VAL A 643 -36.71 3.90 37.57
C VAL A 643 -37.65 4.04 38.77
N ARG A 644 -37.40 5.04 39.61
CA ARG A 644 -38.21 5.34 40.79
C ARG A 644 -38.62 6.81 40.82
N ALA A 645 -39.92 7.03 40.96
CA ALA A 645 -40.51 8.35 41.09
C ALA A 645 -40.42 8.84 42.54
N ILE A 646 -39.97 10.08 42.72
CA ILE A 646 -39.86 10.76 44.02
C ILE A 646 -40.90 11.88 44.14
N ALA A 647 -41.24 12.55 43.03
CA ALA A 647 -42.19 13.67 43.04
C ALA A 647 -43.04 13.72 41.76
N ASN A 648 -44.22 14.32 41.86
CA ASN A 648 -45.13 14.55 40.74
C ASN A 648 -44.54 15.55 39.73
N GLY A 649 -44.87 15.38 38.46
CA GLY A 649 -44.57 16.34 37.40
C GLY A 649 -44.10 15.69 36.10
N SER A 650 -43.84 16.53 35.10
CA SER A 650 -43.28 16.11 33.82
C SER A 650 -41.74 16.14 33.86
N VAL A 651 -41.11 15.11 33.31
CA VAL A 651 -39.64 14.92 33.28
C VAL A 651 -39.25 14.48 31.87
N VAL A 652 -38.09 14.92 31.37
CA VAL A 652 -37.53 14.40 30.12
C VAL A 652 -36.41 13.43 30.47
N LEU A 653 -36.50 12.19 30.00
CA LEU A 653 -35.46 11.18 30.12
C LEU A 653 -34.54 11.26 28.90
N ASN A 654 -33.27 11.58 29.11
CA ASN A 654 -32.24 11.45 28.07
C ASN A 654 -31.69 10.02 28.15
N ILE A 655 -31.96 9.23 27.13
CA ILE A 655 -31.56 7.83 27.03
C ILE A 655 -30.41 7.77 26.04
N GLY A 656 -29.27 7.27 26.48
CA GLY A 656 -28.12 7.07 25.62
C GLY A 656 -27.47 5.72 25.86
N ILE A 657 -26.54 5.41 24.98
CA ILE A 657 -25.70 4.22 25.04
C ILE A 657 -24.26 4.71 25.13
N THR A 658 -23.44 4.08 25.96
CA THR A 658 -22.01 4.35 26.03
C THR A 658 -21.20 3.05 25.96
N ASN A 659 -19.90 3.17 25.71
CA ASN A 659 -18.95 2.10 26.02
C ASN A 659 -18.68 2.02 27.54
N ASP A 660 -17.77 1.14 27.94
CA ASP A 660 -17.35 0.97 29.34
C ASP A 660 -16.58 2.19 29.90
N HIS A 661 -15.99 3.01 29.02
CA HIS A 661 -15.28 4.23 29.38
C HIS A 661 -16.19 5.46 29.52
N GLY A 662 -17.46 5.35 29.11
CA GLY A 662 -18.45 6.43 29.16
C GLY A 662 -18.55 7.26 27.87
N ASP A 663 -17.84 6.89 26.80
CA ASP A 663 -17.97 7.54 25.50
C ASP A 663 -19.31 7.18 24.84
N PRO A 664 -20.02 8.13 24.23
CA PRO A 664 -21.32 7.89 23.64
C PRO A 664 -21.23 7.01 22.38
N ILE A 665 -22.21 6.10 22.24
CA ILE A 665 -22.41 5.23 21.08
C ILE A 665 -23.76 5.58 20.45
N GLY A 666 -23.73 6.05 19.20
CA GLY A 666 -24.90 6.53 18.48
C GLY A 666 -25.55 7.77 19.11
N GLU A 667 -26.77 8.08 18.67
CA GLU A 667 -27.51 9.26 19.12
C GLU A 667 -28.21 9.07 20.48
N THR A 668 -28.29 10.16 21.27
CA THR A 668 -29.07 10.20 22.51
C THR A 668 -30.54 10.52 22.22
N VAL A 669 -31.45 9.72 22.75
CA VAL A 669 -32.91 9.88 22.58
C VAL A 669 -33.52 10.53 23.81
N SER A 670 -34.07 11.73 23.65
CA SER A 670 -34.80 12.44 24.72
C SER A 670 -36.30 12.11 24.70
N ARG A 671 -36.88 11.66 25.81
CA ARG A 671 -38.29 11.25 25.94
C ARG A 671 -39.02 11.95 27.10
N PRO A 672 -40.17 12.62 26.86
CA PRO A 672 -40.98 13.14 27.96
C PRO A 672 -41.70 12.00 28.70
N MET A 673 -41.84 12.16 30.01
CA MET A 673 -42.43 11.20 30.93
C MET A 673 -43.19 11.96 32.01
N ASP A 674 -44.48 11.64 32.17
CA ASP A 674 -45.28 12.17 33.26
C ASP A 674 -45.28 11.22 34.45
N VAL A 675 -45.04 11.79 35.63
CA VAL A 675 -44.80 11.05 36.86
C VAL A 675 -45.86 11.40 37.89
N GLN A 676 -46.50 10.35 38.43
CA GLN A 676 -47.40 10.44 39.58
C GLN A 676 -46.81 9.62 40.73
N ALA A 677 -46.25 10.31 41.73
CA ALA A 677 -45.79 9.76 42.99
C ALA A 677 -46.98 9.48 43.92
N GLN A 678 -47.09 8.23 44.35
CA GLN A 678 -48.10 7.74 45.29
C GLN A 678 -47.69 8.03 46.74
N TRP A 679 -48.53 8.77 47.47
CA TRP A 679 -48.33 9.19 48.88
C TRP A 679 -48.96 8.23 49.90
N GLU A 680 -49.58 7.14 49.42
CA GLU A 680 -50.49 6.28 50.18
C GLU A 680 -49.83 5.62 51.41
N GLY A 681 -48.53 5.33 51.35
CA GLY A 681 -47.79 4.75 52.48
C GLY A 681 -47.46 5.72 53.61
N ILE A 682 -47.15 6.99 53.31
CA ILE A 682 -46.76 7.98 54.34
C ILE A 682 -48.01 8.47 55.09
N GLY A 683 -49.11 8.70 54.35
CA GLY A 683 -50.39 9.08 54.96
C GLY A 683 -50.90 8.01 55.93
N LEU A 684 -50.85 6.72 55.53
CA LEU A 684 -51.28 5.63 56.38
C LEU A 684 -50.36 5.42 57.59
N GLY A 685 -49.05 5.62 57.44
CA GLY A 685 -48.10 5.56 58.55
C GLY A 685 -48.31 6.67 59.59
N ILE A 686 -48.56 7.91 59.15
CA ILE A 686 -48.87 9.03 60.04
C ILE A 686 -50.22 8.82 60.72
N VAL A 687 -51.25 8.40 59.99
CA VAL A 687 -52.57 8.10 60.56
C VAL A 687 -52.47 6.94 61.54
N GLY A 688 -51.74 5.87 61.21
CA GLY A 688 -51.49 4.75 62.10
C GLY A 688 -50.73 5.16 63.37
N ALA A 689 -49.69 5.98 63.25
CA ALA A 689 -48.95 6.51 64.39
C ALA A 689 -49.83 7.45 65.25
N ALA A 690 -50.63 8.31 64.62
CA ALA A 690 -51.57 9.20 65.30
C ALA A 690 -52.66 8.42 66.05
N VAL A 691 -53.21 7.37 65.43
CA VAL A 691 -54.17 6.45 66.06
C VAL A 691 -53.52 5.74 67.24
N THR A 692 -52.28 5.25 67.08
CA THR A 692 -51.54 4.58 68.15
C THR A 692 -51.25 5.52 69.33
N LEU A 693 -50.86 6.78 69.05
CA LEU A 693 -50.65 7.81 70.07
C LEU A 693 -51.95 8.23 70.77
N LEU A 694 -53.06 8.37 70.03
CA LEU A 694 -54.38 8.66 70.60
C LEU A 694 -54.89 7.53 71.50
N PHE A 695 -54.70 6.27 71.08
CA PHE A 695 -55.05 5.10 71.90
C PHE A 695 -54.19 5.01 73.16
N GLY A 696 -52.87 5.24 73.04
CA GLY A 696 -51.96 5.30 74.19
C GLY A 696 -52.34 6.41 75.18
N PHE A 697 -52.66 7.61 74.69
CA PHE A 697 -53.09 8.74 75.52
C PHE A 697 -54.45 8.50 76.20
N GLY A 698 -55.40 7.88 75.50
CA GLY A 698 -56.71 7.52 76.04
C GLY A 698 -56.62 6.51 77.20
N LEU A 699 -55.72 5.53 77.10
CA LEU A 699 -55.51 4.52 78.13
C LEU A 699 -54.96 5.15 79.43
N VAL A 700 -53.94 6.00 79.31
CA VAL A 700 -53.29 6.70 80.43
C VAL A 700 -54.26 7.67 81.12
N ARG A 701 -55.11 8.36 80.35
CA ARG A 701 -56.10 9.31 80.90
C ARG A 701 -57.23 8.64 81.68
N SER A 702 -57.57 7.38 81.39
CA SER A 702 -58.63 6.65 82.11
C SER A 702 -58.22 6.24 83.52
N LEU A 703 -56.94 5.97 83.74
CA LEU A 703 -56.41 5.55 85.05
C LEU A 703 -56.27 6.72 86.04
N ILE A 704 -56.10 7.95 85.54
CA ILE A 704 -55.85 9.13 86.40
C ILE A 704 -57.16 9.73 86.96
N ARG A 705 -58.34 9.44 86.39
CA ARG A 705 -59.62 10.03 86.83
C ARG A 705 -60.41 9.25 87.89
N ARG A 706 -59.95 8.07 88.32
CA ARG A 706 -60.68 7.25 89.32
C ARG A 706 -60.19 7.39 90.76
N ARG A 707 -59.53 8.49 91.10
CA ARG A 707 -59.22 8.89 92.48
C ARG A 707 -59.60 10.35 92.68
N HIS A 708 -60.83 10.60 93.10
CA HIS A 708 -61.28 11.73 93.94
C HIS A 708 -62.80 11.86 93.83
N ARG A 709 -63.53 11.11 94.68
CA ARG A 709 -64.80 11.52 95.34
C ARG A 709 -65.31 10.37 96.22
N LEU A 710 -65.64 10.75 97.46
CA LEU A 710 -66.42 10.04 98.50
C LEU A 710 -65.63 9.21 99.53
N SER A 711 -65.29 9.86 100.64
CA SER A 711 -65.11 9.26 101.97
C SER A 711 -65.91 10.11 102.97
N ALA A 712 -67.01 9.56 103.47
CA ALA A 712 -67.61 9.89 104.77
C ALA A 712 -68.55 8.73 105.17
N ASP A 713 -68.01 7.94 106.09
CA ASP A 713 -68.63 7.24 107.23
C ASP A 713 -69.52 5.99 107.08
N GLY A 714 -69.13 4.96 107.84
CA GLY A 714 -70.05 3.98 108.44
C GLY A 714 -69.57 2.52 108.43
N GLU A 715 -68.86 2.09 109.48
CA GLU A 715 -68.30 0.76 109.80
C GLU A 715 -69.39 -0.32 110.19
N PRO A 716 -69.05 -1.57 110.60
CA PRO A 716 -69.16 -2.92 109.96
C PRO A 716 -70.23 -3.81 110.73
N PRO A 717 -70.22 -5.18 110.87
CA PRO A 717 -69.29 -6.27 110.46
C PRO A 717 -69.91 -7.62 109.98
N ALA A 718 -68.98 -8.56 109.69
CA ALA A 718 -69.09 -10.04 109.71
C ALA A 718 -69.83 -10.71 108.53
N GLU A 719 -69.38 -11.81 107.92
CA GLU A 719 -68.64 -12.95 108.48
C GLU A 719 -67.93 -13.77 107.36
N HIS A 720 -66.83 -14.41 107.76
CA HIS A 720 -65.95 -15.41 107.13
C HIS A 720 -66.67 -16.75 106.81
N PRO A 721 -66.02 -17.86 106.36
CA PRO A 721 -64.77 -18.07 105.60
C PRO A 721 -64.88 -19.17 104.49
N ASP A 722 -63.84 -19.31 103.66
CA ASP A 722 -63.07 -20.55 103.41
C ASP A 722 -62.20 -20.34 102.14
N HIS A 723 -60.88 -20.14 102.28
CA HIS A 723 -59.83 -21.18 102.42
C HIS A 723 -59.60 -22.00 101.14
N THR A 724 -58.40 -22.24 100.62
CA THR A 724 -57.04 -21.65 100.67
C THR A 724 -56.22 -22.45 99.65
N THR A 725 -55.21 -21.80 99.05
CA THR A 725 -53.92 -22.36 98.57
C THR A 725 -53.89 -23.67 97.76
N GLU A 726 -53.27 -23.62 96.58
CA GLU A 726 -51.84 -23.90 96.42
C GLU A 726 -51.37 -23.61 94.99
N THR A 727 -50.24 -22.90 94.91
CA THR A 727 -49.25 -22.81 93.82
C THR A 727 -48.66 -24.21 93.52
N PRO A 728 -47.62 -24.40 92.66
CA PRO A 728 -47.09 -23.60 91.54
C PRO A 728 -46.75 -24.46 90.29
N THR A 729 -46.11 -23.80 89.30
CA THR A 729 -45.05 -24.33 88.39
C THR A 729 -45.44 -25.41 87.37
N ARG A 730 -44.89 -25.41 86.15
CA ARG A 730 -43.57 -24.96 85.71
C ARG A 730 -43.61 -24.54 84.24
#